data_AF-A0A955B7H4-F1
#
_entry.id   AF-A0A955B7H4-F1
#
_cell.length_a   1.000
_cell.length_b   1.000
_cell.length_c   1.000
_cell.angle_alpha   90.00
_cell.angle_beta   90.00
_cell.angle_gamma   90.00
#
_symmetry.space_group_name_H-M   'P 1'
#
loop_
_entity.id
_entity.type
_entity.pdbx_description
1 polymer ?
#
loop_
_entity_poly.entity_id
_entity_poly.type
_entity_poly.pdbx_seq_one_letter_code
_entity_poly.pdbx_strand_id
1 'polypeptide(L)'
;DNLRHDFAILMTDFDVQQLHLPINMMDNNRRGSTVIVDGQEVFYDVGTRMRGSMFTRQGRDRTGYNLAFHPDKMFRGVHQSVALDQNGINEIFVKFSSLQSGSLGGTYDDVLNVQTPSGAGGGPILAYLSRHTEMFQREQFENGEEGTLFKFEGIRVLTSTSDGRDPESLKLYQPIGWVPAFDIQDLGDDKELYRWPFLINRNRAKDDYEPIIQMAKAFSLQGDELEERVGELLDMDVWAHTFGLMSLLGIGDAYSQGNPHNLNMYVRPSDGKVLAFPWDWDFVYSQAPTAPLHGTKNIGRILSIPRYERLQMGHMNEIIKSTLNADYMSRWTEHYGTLIGSSLVGVQRSMEARSANILSRLPEPIPFQTSVNPPIVTTDIFTTVDSDASYFLPTAENGAADLGTRWTGLDFVEDENWSSGKAAIGFSSGAFDDYIKTSIPEMRNVSAGAYIRIPFELPAIIPSLDTLKLELNYDDGFVAYLNGVEVGRSNTPDSVDWESGATVSRRNTEAETPSTFDFGEVAHLLKPGKNVFAIHGMNRSASGNDFMIAPMLFGESVEVRETPDIVVEDSTYAISGRAWIDIHHLQLRGQDEALKVKWNDTTEWSAELNLRPGRNEFVLEAVDFNGNVVSSEPINIVSNVQIDADLNDDGIVNVVDVDLLAAAIRGQESIADLNRDSVANVRDLHFLIEDVLGTTMGDANLDGRFDSSDLVQIFEANEYEDGQPGNSTWAEGDFDGDGDFTTRDFVTAFMSGAYQGGEIGAKMKARDGVSAFAATRDLLFADDSRDWLD
;
A
#
# COMPACT_ATOMS: atom_id res chain seq x y z
N ASP A 1 -30.87 -10.20 23.25
CA ASP A 1 -31.23 -11.17 22.17
C ASP A 1 -31.45 -10.53 20.80
N ASN A 2 -31.89 -9.28 20.68
CA ASN A 2 -32.01 -8.61 19.37
C ASN A 2 -30.70 -7.95 18.93
N LEU A 3 -29.81 -8.73 18.32
CA LEU A 3 -28.61 -8.21 17.64
C LEU A 3 -28.90 -7.74 16.20
N ARG A 4 -30.09 -8.01 15.67
CA ARG A 4 -30.54 -7.69 14.30
C ARG A 4 -31.83 -6.89 14.34
N HIS A 5 -32.04 -6.05 13.33
CA HIS A 5 -33.32 -5.41 13.08
C HIS A 5 -34.28 -6.39 12.40
N ASP A 6 -35.52 -6.47 12.90
CA ASP A 6 -36.58 -7.25 12.27
C ASP A 6 -37.12 -6.50 11.06
N PHE A 7 -37.25 -7.19 9.93
CA PHE A 7 -37.60 -6.56 8.66
C PHE A 7 -38.63 -7.39 7.90
N ALA A 8 -39.90 -6.99 7.90
CA ALA A 8 -40.98 -7.73 7.25
C ALA A 8 -41.40 -7.08 5.94
N ILE A 9 -41.45 -7.86 4.86
CA ILE A 9 -41.95 -7.41 3.55
C ILE A 9 -43.28 -8.08 3.28
N LEU A 10 -44.34 -7.26 3.22
CA LEU A 10 -45.71 -7.72 3.02
C LEU A 10 -46.16 -7.42 1.59
N MET A 11 -46.60 -8.46 0.90
CA MET A 11 -47.18 -8.38 -0.44
C MET A 11 -48.45 -9.22 -0.51
N THR A 12 -49.30 -8.97 -1.49
CA THR A 12 -50.46 -9.82 -1.74
C THR A 12 -50.01 -11.19 -2.26
N ASP A 13 -50.76 -12.25 -1.96
CA ASP A 13 -50.49 -13.59 -2.51
C ASP A 13 -50.43 -13.58 -4.04
N PHE A 14 -51.25 -12.74 -4.68
CA PHE A 14 -51.25 -12.56 -6.12
C PHE A 14 -49.90 -12.02 -6.60
N ASP A 15 -49.40 -10.93 -6.02
CA ASP A 15 -48.12 -10.33 -6.42
C ASP A 15 -46.94 -11.27 -6.17
N VAL A 16 -46.95 -11.99 -5.04
CA VAL A 16 -45.94 -13.01 -4.74
C VAL A 16 -45.96 -14.12 -5.79
N GLN A 17 -47.14 -14.59 -6.20
CA GLN A 17 -47.27 -15.58 -7.27
C GLN A 17 -46.76 -15.03 -8.60
N GLN A 18 -47.10 -13.79 -8.95
CA GLN A 18 -46.65 -13.16 -10.19
C GLN A 18 -45.12 -13.03 -10.26
N LEU A 19 -44.46 -12.66 -9.15
CA LEU A 19 -43.00 -12.59 -9.08
C LEU A 19 -42.35 -13.96 -9.34
N HIS A 20 -42.98 -15.05 -8.93
CA HIS A 20 -42.45 -16.41 -9.04
C HIS A 20 -42.95 -17.19 -10.26
N LEU A 21 -43.63 -16.54 -11.21
CA LEU A 21 -43.96 -17.19 -12.48
C LEU A 21 -42.67 -17.38 -13.30
N PRO A 22 -42.43 -18.55 -13.92
CA PRO A 22 -41.19 -18.81 -14.68
C PRO A 22 -40.87 -17.76 -15.75
N ILE A 23 -41.90 -17.22 -16.43
CA ILE A 23 -41.75 -16.17 -17.44
C ILE A 23 -41.41 -14.79 -16.85
N ASN A 24 -41.69 -14.58 -15.56
CA ASN A 24 -41.46 -13.32 -14.85
C ASN A 24 -40.19 -13.35 -13.98
N MET A 25 -39.50 -14.48 -13.87
CA MET A 25 -38.32 -14.59 -13.00
C MET A 25 -37.20 -13.61 -13.38
N MET A 26 -37.09 -13.21 -14.65
CA MET A 26 -36.11 -12.18 -15.08
C MET A 26 -36.70 -10.76 -15.13
N ASP A 27 -37.96 -10.57 -14.73
CA ASP A 27 -38.61 -9.28 -14.65
C ASP A 27 -37.93 -8.39 -13.59
N ASN A 28 -37.71 -7.12 -13.93
CA ASN A 28 -37.19 -6.11 -13.02
C ASN A 28 -38.21 -5.02 -12.70
N ASN A 29 -39.46 -5.16 -13.15
CA ASN A 29 -40.56 -4.29 -12.76
C ASN A 29 -40.83 -4.42 -11.26
N ARG A 30 -41.11 -3.28 -10.62
CA ARG A 30 -41.42 -3.21 -9.19
C ARG A 30 -42.92 -3.37 -8.96
N ARG A 31 -43.26 -4.04 -7.87
CA ARG A 31 -44.63 -4.21 -7.36
C ARG A 31 -44.74 -3.58 -5.99
N GLY A 32 -45.89 -2.98 -5.67
CA GLY A 32 -46.11 -2.35 -4.37
C GLY A 32 -46.04 -3.37 -3.24
N SER A 33 -45.50 -2.94 -2.10
CA SER A 33 -45.41 -3.73 -0.88
C SER A 33 -45.47 -2.81 0.35
N THR A 34 -45.71 -3.39 1.52
CA THR A 34 -45.55 -2.71 2.80
C THR A 34 -44.34 -3.30 3.52
N VAL A 35 -43.41 -2.46 3.96
CA VAL A 35 -42.27 -2.87 4.77
C VAL A 35 -42.48 -2.42 6.21
N ILE A 36 -42.23 -3.32 7.16
CA ILE A 36 -42.28 -3.02 8.61
C ILE A 36 -40.92 -3.34 9.22
N VAL A 37 -40.34 -2.36 9.92
CA VAL A 37 -39.05 -2.48 10.58
C VAL A 37 -39.25 -2.42 12.10
N ASP A 38 -38.71 -3.41 12.81
CA ASP A 38 -38.78 -3.59 14.26
C ASP A 38 -40.20 -3.54 14.86
N GLY A 39 -41.23 -3.78 14.03
CA GLY A 39 -42.62 -3.63 14.42
C GLY A 39 -43.05 -2.19 14.74
N GLN A 40 -42.20 -1.20 14.44
CA GLN A 40 -42.40 0.21 14.82
C GLN A 40 -42.51 1.12 13.60
N GLU A 41 -41.61 0.96 12.63
CA GLU A 41 -41.57 1.82 11.46
C GLU A 41 -42.22 1.14 10.26
N VAL A 42 -43.20 1.80 9.65
CA VAL A 42 -43.92 1.29 8.47
C VAL A 42 -43.63 2.14 7.25
N PHE A 43 -43.29 1.49 6.15
CA PHE A 43 -43.12 2.08 4.83
C PHE A 43 -44.20 1.51 3.90
N TYR A 44 -45.04 2.39 3.37
CA TYR A 44 -46.08 2.03 2.42
C TYR A 44 -45.59 2.26 0.99
N ASP A 45 -46.21 1.53 0.04
CA ASP A 45 -45.93 1.61 -1.39
C ASP A 45 -44.44 1.44 -1.74
N VAL A 46 -43.76 0.54 -1.02
CA VAL A 46 -42.37 0.20 -1.30
C VAL A 46 -42.33 -0.63 -2.58
N GLY A 47 -41.61 -0.14 -3.58
CA GLY A 47 -41.45 -0.81 -4.86
C GLY A 47 -40.52 -2.02 -4.74
N THR A 48 -41.09 -3.21 -4.71
CA THR A 48 -40.40 -4.48 -4.50
C THR A 48 -40.25 -5.28 -5.78
N ARG A 49 -39.05 -5.78 -6.04
CA ARG A 49 -38.74 -6.73 -7.11
C ARG A 49 -37.76 -7.80 -6.64
N MET A 50 -37.65 -8.90 -7.37
CA MET A 50 -36.55 -9.84 -7.17
C MET A 50 -35.21 -9.19 -7.55
N ARG A 51 -34.13 -9.57 -6.86
CA ARG A 51 -32.76 -9.19 -7.24
C ARG A 51 -31.93 -10.37 -7.71
N GLY A 52 -30.70 -10.09 -8.13
CA GLY A 52 -29.78 -11.11 -8.62
C GLY A 52 -30.15 -11.62 -10.02
N SER A 53 -29.73 -12.85 -10.31
CA SER A 53 -29.71 -13.47 -11.63
C SER A 53 -30.67 -14.66 -11.72
N MET A 54 -30.67 -15.34 -12.87
CA MET A 54 -31.40 -16.60 -13.07
C MET A 54 -31.00 -17.74 -12.12
N PHE A 55 -29.89 -17.60 -11.39
CA PHE A 55 -29.43 -18.60 -10.40
C PHE A 55 -29.93 -18.29 -8.99
N THR A 56 -29.94 -17.01 -8.60
CA THR A 56 -30.38 -16.59 -7.26
C THR A 56 -31.88 -16.37 -7.16
N ARG A 57 -32.59 -16.27 -8.29
CA ARG A 57 -34.07 -16.21 -8.33
C ARG A 57 -34.75 -17.57 -8.40
N GLN A 58 -34.01 -18.65 -8.19
CA GLN A 58 -34.54 -20.01 -8.23
C GLN A 58 -35.17 -20.38 -6.89
N GLY A 59 -36.47 -20.67 -6.90
CA GLY A 59 -37.18 -21.10 -5.69
C GLY A 59 -37.56 -19.95 -4.76
N ARG A 60 -38.51 -20.21 -3.86
CA ARG A 60 -39.08 -19.20 -2.96
C ARG A 60 -38.23 -18.93 -1.73
N ASP A 61 -37.28 -19.81 -1.44
CA ASP A 61 -36.47 -19.90 -0.23
C ASP A 61 -35.02 -19.46 -0.42
N ARG A 62 -34.65 -19.02 -1.63
CA ARG A 62 -33.30 -18.50 -1.95
C ARG A 62 -33.32 -17.12 -2.61
N THR A 63 -34.52 -16.58 -2.84
CA THR A 63 -34.72 -15.37 -3.63
C THR A 63 -34.49 -14.14 -2.77
N GLY A 64 -33.54 -13.30 -3.21
CA GLY A 64 -33.34 -11.97 -2.67
C GLY A 64 -34.29 -10.93 -3.26
N TYR A 65 -34.43 -9.80 -2.57
CA TYR A 65 -35.31 -8.69 -2.98
C TYR A 65 -34.53 -7.38 -3.15
N ASN A 66 -35.01 -6.50 -4.02
CA ASN A 66 -34.60 -5.11 -4.05
C ASN A 66 -35.83 -4.22 -3.84
N LEU A 67 -35.71 -3.30 -2.89
CA LEU A 67 -36.76 -2.45 -2.37
C LEU A 67 -36.45 -1.01 -2.74
N ALA A 68 -37.41 -0.29 -3.30
CA ALA A 68 -37.31 1.14 -3.53
C ALA A 68 -38.32 1.85 -2.62
N PHE A 69 -37.81 2.74 -1.78
CA PHE A 69 -38.58 3.51 -0.82
C PHE A 69 -39.04 4.83 -1.46
N HIS A 70 -40.12 5.39 -0.93
CA HIS A 70 -40.62 6.68 -1.38
C HIS A 70 -39.57 7.79 -1.10
N PRO A 71 -39.34 8.75 -2.00
CA PRO A 71 -38.36 9.83 -1.78
C PRO A 71 -38.61 10.61 -0.48
N ASP A 72 -39.88 10.83 -0.12
CA ASP A 72 -40.26 11.54 1.12
C ASP A 72 -40.02 10.71 2.40
N LYS A 73 -39.79 9.40 2.29
CA LYS A 73 -39.52 8.52 3.43
C LYS A 73 -38.52 7.42 3.05
N MET A 74 -37.26 7.81 2.97
CA MET A 74 -36.13 6.91 2.70
C MET A 74 -35.84 6.00 3.89
N PHE A 75 -35.33 4.79 3.62
CA PHE A 75 -34.93 3.87 4.69
C PHE A 75 -33.70 4.40 5.42
N ARG A 76 -33.76 4.42 6.77
CA ARG A 76 -32.77 5.09 7.64
C ARG A 76 -32.51 6.57 7.27
N GLY A 77 -33.46 7.21 6.60
CA GLY A 77 -33.37 8.62 6.18
C GLY A 77 -32.47 8.91 4.98
N VAL A 78 -31.72 7.92 4.46
CA VAL A 78 -30.74 8.15 3.38
C VAL A 78 -30.86 7.15 2.21
N HIS A 79 -31.38 5.95 2.44
CA HIS A 79 -31.43 4.91 1.40
C HIS A 79 -32.75 4.97 0.62
N GLN A 80 -32.68 5.44 -0.62
CA GLN A 80 -33.78 5.35 -1.59
C GLN A 80 -34.05 3.91 -2.03
N SER A 81 -33.04 3.04 -1.97
CA SER A 81 -33.22 1.62 -2.25
C SER A 81 -32.30 0.75 -1.40
N VAL A 82 -32.75 -0.45 -1.08
CA VAL A 82 -31.98 -1.48 -0.36
C VAL A 82 -32.08 -2.79 -1.13
N ALA A 83 -30.98 -3.52 -1.23
CA ALA A 83 -30.95 -4.87 -1.79
C ALA A 83 -30.71 -5.90 -0.68
N LEU A 84 -31.38 -7.04 -0.74
CA LEU A 84 -31.37 -8.09 0.27
C LEU A 84 -30.92 -9.42 -0.35
N ASP A 85 -29.72 -9.90 -0.03
CA ASP A 85 -29.17 -11.16 -0.53
C ASP A 85 -29.18 -12.28 0.49
N GLN A 86 -29.87 -13.35 0.13
CA GLN A 86 -29.96 -14.54 0.95
C GLN A 86 -28.81 -15.52 0.71
N ASN A 87 -28.13 -15.45 -0.44
CA ASN A 87 -27.04 -16.38 -0.79
C ASN A 87 -25.66 -15.80 -0.46
N GLY A 88 -25.54 -14.47 -0.39
CA GLY A 88 -24.28 -13.77 -0.17
C GLY A 88 -23.91 -13.50 1.29
N ILE A 89 -24.52 -14.16 2.29
CA ILE A 89 -24.34 -13.72 3.69
C ILE A 89 -22.90 -13.80 4.19
N ASN A 90 -22.09 -14.72 3.65
CA ASN A 90 -20.66 -14.82 3.93
C ASN A 90 -19.84 -13.67 3.30
N GLU A 91 -20.37 -12.99 2.29
CA GLU A 91 -19.74 -11.82 1.65
C GLU A 91 -19.56 -10.66 2.64
N ILE A 92 -20.30 -10.64 3.76
CA ILE A 92 -20.10 -9.63 4.81
C ILE A 92 -18.65 -9.59 5.31
N PHE A 93 -17.98 -10.75 5.36
CA PHE A 93 -16.56 -10.85 5.73
C PHE A 93 -15.67 -10.16 4.70
N VAL A 94 -15.95 -10.35 3.40
CA VAL A 94 -15.20 -9.72 2.30
C VAL A 94 -15.41 -8.21 2.30
N LYS A 95 -16.65 -7.77 2.43
CA LYS A 95 -17.03 -6.35 2.45
C LYS A 95 -16.38 -5.63 3.62
N PHE A 96 -16.43 -6.24 4.80
CA PHE A 96 -15.76 -5.72 5.99
C PHE A 96 -14.25 -5.66 5.77
N SER A 97 -13.62 -6.76 5.32
CA SER A 97 -12.18 -6.81 5.08
C SER A 97 -11.72 -5.75 4.07
N SER A 98 -12.46 -5.59 2.96
CA SER A 98 -12.20 -4.58 1.92
C SER A 98 -12.33 -3.16 2.44
N LEU A 99 -13.28 -2.89 3.34
CA LEU A 99 -13.44 -1.57 3.95
C LEU A 99 -12.28 -1.27 4.92
N GLN A 100 -11.85 -2.26 5.70
CA GLN A 100 -10.78 -2.07 6.69
C GLN A 100 -9.38 -2.03 6.08
N SER A 101 -9.19 -2.58 4.88
CA SER A 101 -7.88 -2.66 4.24
C SER A 101 -7.45 -1.38 3.51
N GLY A 102 -8.01 -0.20 3.82
CA GLY A 102 -7.65 1.08 3.16
C GLY A 102 -8.73 1.66 2.24
N SER A 103 -9.95 1.12 2.24
CA SER A 103 -11.17 1.72 1.67
C SER A 103 -11.27 1.91 0.14
N LEU A 104 -10.41 1.33 -0.69
CA LEU A 104 -10.55 1.41 -2.15
C LEU A 104 -11.63 0.42 -2.65
N GLY A 105 -12.90 0.87 -2.67
CA GLY A 105 -14.04 0.07 -3.16
C GLY A 105 -14.75 -0.79 -2.10
N GLY A 106 -14.46 -0.59 -0.81
CA GLY A 106 -15.18 -1.23 0.28
C GLY A 106 -16.62 -0.73 0.39
N THR A 107 -17.56 -1.62 0.73
CA THR A 107 -18.98 -1.24 0.90
C THR A 107 -19.43 -1.49 2.33
N TYR A 108 -20.07 -0.48 2.93
CA TYR A 108 -20.75 -0.59 4.23
C TYR A 108 -22.14 -1.22 4.04
N ASP A 109 -22.33 -2.40 4.61
CA ASP A 109 -23.53 -3.22 4.51
C ASP A 109 -23.88 -3.84 5.89
N ASP A 110 -25.07 -4.40 6.02
CA ASP A 110 -25.64 -4.83 7.31
C ASP A 110 -26.33 -6.20 7.19
N VAL A 111 -26.72 -6.82 8.31
CA VAL A 111 -27.47 -8.08 8.35
C VAL A 111 -28.82 -7.86 9.04
N LEU A 112 -29.90 -8.11 8.29
CA LEU A 112 -31.28 -7.94 8.79
C LEU A 112 -31.93 -9.29 9.05
N ASN A 113 -32.84 -9.37 10.02
CA ASN A 113 -33.71 -10.52 10.20
C ASN A 113 -34.98 -10.36 9.36
N VAL A 114 -34.99 -10.92 8.17
CA VAL A 114 -36.01 -10.65 7.15
C VAL A 114 -37.13 -11.69 7.17
N GLN A 115 -38.38 -11.23 7.18
CA GLN A 115 -39.55 -12.03 6.83
C GLN A 115 -39.88 -11.76 5.35
N THR A 116 -39.69 -12.77 4.51
CA THR A 116 -39.88 -12.65 3.06
C THR A 116 -41.37 -12.64 2.69
N PRO A 117 -41.74 -12.01 1.56
CA PRO A 117 -43.12 -12.01 1.07
C PRO A 117 -43.69 -13.41 0.82
N SER A 118 -42.84 -14.37 0.46
CA SER A 118 -43.22 -15.75 0.17
C SER A 118 -43.48 -16.58 1.44
N GLY A 119 -43.05 -16.09 2.61
CA GLY A 119 -42.98 -16.85 3.86
C GLY A 119 -41.90 -17.94 3.87
N ALA A 120 -41.11 -18.07 2.79
CA ALA A 120 -40.03 -19.04 2.65
C ALA A 120 -38.67 -18.33 2.56
N GLY A 121 -37.62 -18.91 3.15
CA GLY A 121 -36.28 -18.30 3.12
C GLY A 121 -36.14 -17.02 3.95
N GLY A 122 -36.93 -16.86 5.01
CA GLY A 122 -36.72 -15.79 5.98
C GLY A 122 -35.58 -16.09 6.96
N GLY A 123 -35.14 -15.08 7.71
CA GLY A 123 -34.05 -15.17 8.68
C GLY A 123 -32.98 -14.09 8.45
N PRO A 124 -31.75 -14.28 8.96
CA PRO A 124 -30.65 -13.37 8.65
C PRO A 124 -30.35 -13.31 7.15
N ILE A 125 -30.33 -12.10 6.60
CA ILE A 125 -30.10 -11.80 5.17
C ILE A 125 -29.16 -10.59 5.08
N LEU A 126 -28.21 -10.63 4.14
CA LEU A 126 -27.31 -9.52 3.87
C LEU A 126 -28.08 -8.36 3.22
N ALA A 127 -27.98 -7.17 3.81
CA ALA A 127 -28.55 -5.94 3.30
C ALA A 127 -27.46 -5.04 2.70
N TYR A 128 -27.56 -4.82 1.40
CA TYR A 128 -26.69 -3.92 0.65
C TYR A 128 -27.21 -2.50 0.83
N LEU A 129 -26.44 -1.67 1.53
CA LEU A 129 -26.81 -0.31 1.91
C LEU A 129 -26.07 0.72 1.04
N SER A 130 -24.74 0.66 1.03
CA SER A 130 -23.90 1.63 0.32
C SER A 130 -23.78 1.30 -1.16
N ARG A 131 -23.28 0.10 -1.48
CA ARG A 131 -22.85 -0.31 -2.85
C ARG A 131 -21.91 0.75 -3.48
N HIS A 132 -21.55 0.59 -4.75
CA HIS A 132 -20.90 1.65 -5.52
C HIS A 132 -21.94 2.63 -6.09
N THR A 133 -22.75 3.24 -5.22
CA THR A 133 -23.79 4.21 -5.60
C THR A 133 -23.21 5.60 -5.88
N GLU A 134 -24.09 6.54 -6.27
CA GLU A 134 -23.74 7.97 -6.34
C GLU A 134 -23.07 8.47 -5.08
N MET A 135 -23.69 8.17 -3.94
CA MET A 135 -23.28 8.66 -2.65
C MET A 135 -21.87 8.17 -2.33
N PHE A 136 -21.61 6.88 -2.56
CA PHE A 136 -20.26 6.32 -2.45
C PHE A 136 -19.26 7.11 -3.31
N GLN A 137 -19.55 7.33 -4.60
CA GLN A 137 -18.60 7.99 -5.48
C GLN A 137 -18.36 9.45 -5.11
N ARG A 138 -19.43 10.19 -4.79
CA ARG A 138 -19.38 11.59 -4.38
C ARG A 138 -18.62 11.78 -3.06
N GLU A 139 -18.72 10.82 -2.14
CA GLU A 139 -17.99 10.88 -0.86
C GLU A 139 -16.52 10.47 -0.99
N GLN A 140 -16.18 9.62 -1.97
CA GLN A 140 -14.83 9.10 -2.13
C GLN A 140 -13.97 9.89 -3.12
N PHE A 141 -14.58 10.55 -4.10
CA PHE A 141 -13.86 11.21 -5.20
C PHE A 141 -14.41 12.60 -5.49
N GLU A 142 -13.50 13.51 -5.84
CA GLU A 142 -13.86 14.84 -6.33
C GLU A 142 -14.73 14.73 -7.60
N ASN A 143 -15.88 15.41 -7.60
CA ASN A 143 -16.91 15.33 -8.63
C ASN A 143 -17.35 13.88 -8.94
N GLY A 144 -17.26 12.97 -7.97
CA GLY A 144 -17.36 11.54 -8.19
C GLY A 144 -18.69 11.08 -8.80
N GLU A 145 -19.78 11.81 -8.58
CA GLU A 145 -21.08 11.55 -9.19
C GLU A 145 -21.04 11.60 -10.73
N GLU A 146 -20.09 12.33 -11.33
CA GLU A 146 -19.94 12.43 -12.78
C GLU A 146 -19.27 11.18 -13.39
N GLY A 147 -18.55 10.38 -12.60
CA GLY A 147 -17.80 9.24 -13.10
C GLY A 147 -18.68 8.11 -13.64
N THR A 148 -18.23 7.42 -14.68
CA THR A 148 -18.96 6.29 -15.27
C THR A 148 -18.62 5.00 -14.54
N LEU A 149 -19.63 4.28 -14.05
CA LEU A 149 -19.46 2.95 -13.44
C LEU A 149 -19.84 1.87 -14.44
N PHE A 150 -18.87 1.06 -14.81
CA PHE A 150 -19.04 -0.15 -15.60
C PHE A 150 -19.10 -1.36 -14.67
N LYS A 151 -19.84 -2.37 -15.11
CA LYS A 151 -19.82 -3.71 -14.55
C LYS A 151 -19.34 -4.68 -15.60
N PHE A 152 -18.30 -5.44 -15.27
CA PHE A 152 -17.84 -6.55 -16.07
C PHE A 152 -18.75 -7.76 -15.84
N GLU A 153 -19.36 -8.26 -16.90
CA GLU A 153 -20.40 -9.28 -16.79
C GLU A 153 -20.32 -10.35 -17.88
N GLY A 154 -20.61 -11.59 -17.47
CA GLY A 154 -20.71 -12.75 -18.34
C GLY A 154 -21.89 -12.67 -19.29
N ILE A 155 -21.67 -12.97 -20.57
CA ILE A 155 -22.74 -13.00 -21.57
C ILE A 155 -23.53 -14.32 -21.45
N ARG A 156 -24.80 -14.19 -21.06
CA ARG A 156 -25.74 -15.31 -20.83
C ARG A 156 -26.84 -15.29 -21.89
N VAL A 157 -27.21 -16.46 -22.40
CA VAL A 157 -28.22 -16.62 -23.45
C VAL A 157 -29.37 -17.46 -22.92
N LEU A 158 -30.60 -16.94 -22.94
CA LEU A 158 -31.79 -17.75 -22.58
C LEU A 158 -32.14 -18.66 -23.76
N THR A 159 -32.17 -19.98 -23.53
CA THR A 159 -32.24 -20.98 -24.62
C THR A 159 -33.61 -21.61 -24.83
N SER A 160 -34.60 -21.27 -23.99
CA SER A 160 -35.95 -21.82 -24.04
C SER A 160 -37.03 -20.74 -24.03
N THR A 161 -38.21 -21.11 -24.53
CA THR A 161 -39.41 -20.26 -24.58
C THR A 161 -40.58 -20.92 -23.85
N SER A 162 -41.58 -20.13 -23.48
CA SER A 162 -42.73 -20.57 -22.67
C SER A 162 -43.59 -21.64 -23.35
N ASP A 163 -43.55 -21.73 -24.68
CA ASP A 163 -44.28 -22.74 -25.47
C ASP A 163 -43.38 -23.85 -26.03
N GLY A 164 -42.05 -23.70 -25.91
CA GLY A 164 -41.04 -24.63 -26.40
C GLY A 164 -41.02 -24.81 -27.93
N ARG A 165 -41.66 -23.93 -28.70
CA ARG A 165 -41.84 -24.08 -30.15
C ARG A 165 -41.46 -22.84 -30.93
N ASP A 166 -41.90 -21.68 -30.49
CA ASP A 166 -41.65 -20.41 -31.18
C ASP A 166 -40.45 -19.70 -30.54
N PRO A 167 -39.37 -19.40 -31.29
CA PRO A 167 -38.24 -18.63 -30.77
C PRO A 167 -38.63 -17.20 -30.36
N GLU A 168 -39.73 -16.64 -30.87
CA GLU A 168 -40.23 -15.31 -30.52
C GLU A 168 -41.14 -15.31 -29.27
N SER A 169 -41.52 -16.50 -28.77
CA SER A 169 -42.28 -16.62 -27.53
C SER A 169 -41.48 -16.17 -26.30
N LEU A 170 -42.19 -15.86 -25.21
CA LEU A 170 -41.60 -15.38 -23.96
C LEU A 170 -40.47 -16.30 -23.49
N LYS A 171 -39.30 -15.73 -23.22
CA LYS A 171 -38.14 -16.48 -22.75
C LYS A 171 -38.34 -16.96 -21.33
N LEU A 172 -37.88 -18.18 -21.04
CA LEU A 172 -37.81 -18.69 -19.68
C LEU A 172 -36.44 -18.40 -19.08
N TYR A 173 -36.40 -18.20 -17.76
CA TYR A 173 -35.15 -17.92 -17.03
C TYR A 173 -34.13 -19.07 -17.06
N GLN A 174 -34.58 -20.31 -17.34
CA GLN A 174 -33.76 -21.52 -17.47
C GLN A 174 -34.34 -22.46 -18.55
N PRO A 175 -33.51 -23.30 -19.18
CA PRO A 175 -32.05 -23.34 -19.08
C PRO A 175 -31.37 -22.12 -19.72
N ILE A 176 -30.11 -21.88 -19.34
CA ILE A 176 -29.27 -20.84 -19.94
C ILE A 176 -28.08 -21.44 -20.68
N GLY A 177 -27.69 -20.80 -21.77
CA GLY A 177 -26.40 -20.95 -22.43
C GLY A 177 -25.43 -19.86 -21.99
N TRP A 178 -24.16 -20.07 -22.30
CA TRP A 178 -23.06 -19.18 -21.96
C TRP A 178 -22.23 -18.88 -23.21
N VAL A 179 -21.73 -17.66 -23.36
CA VAL A 179 -20.69 -17.37 -24.35
C VAL A 179 -19.32 -17.61 -23.68
N PRO A 180 -18.63 -18.72 -23.99
CA PRO A 180 -17.37 -19.04 -23.34
C PRO A 180 -16.25 -18.09 -23.78
N ALA A 181 -15.29 -17.88 -22.88
CA ALA A 181 -13.99 -17.25 -23.13
C ALA A 181 -14.01 -15.86 -23.78
N PHE A 182 -14.22 -14.83 -22.95
CA PHE A 182 -13.73 -13.49 -23.23
C PHE A 182 -12.88 -12.98 -22.06
N ASP A 183 -12.01 -12.03 -22.37
CA ASP A 183 -11.06 -11.36 -21.47
C ASP A 183 -11.14 -9.85 -21.75
N ILE A 184 -10.49 -9.03 -20.91
CA ILE A 184 -10.28 -7.62 -21.20
C ILE A 184 -9.15 -7.56 -22.24
N GLN A 185 -9.49 -7.18 -23.47
CA GLN A 185 -8.59 -7.18 -24.62
C GLN A 185 -9.10 -6.23 -25.72
N ASP A 186 -8.26 -5.95 -26.70
CA ASP A 186 -8.59 -5.13 -27.86
C ASP A 186 -9.66 -5.83 -28.71
N LEU A 187 -10.81 -5.18 -28.87
CA LEU A 187 -11.88 -5.59 -29.77
C LEU A 187 -12.01 -4.61 -30.96
N GLY A 188 -11.13 -3.62 -31.08
CA GLY A 188 -11.20 -2.52 -32.04
C GLY A 188 -11.83 -1.25 -31.45
N ASP A 189 -12.17 -0.30 -32.30
CA ASP A 189 -12.72 1.02 -31.94
C ASP A 189 -14.24 1.07 -31.82
N ASP A 190 -14.94 0.01 -32.24
CA ASP A 190 -16.40 -0.02 -32.21
C ASP A 190 -16.91 -0.28 -30.80
N LYS A 191 -17.47 0.76 -30.16
CA LYS A 191 -18.05 0.67 -28.82
C LYS A 191 -19.12 -0.42 -28.68
N GLU A 192 -19.82 -0.78 -29.76
CA GLU A 192 -20.86 -1.82 -29.72
C GLU A 192 -20.30 -3.20 -29.34
N LEU A 193 -19.01 -3.44 -29.58
CA LEU A 193 -18.31 -4.67 -29.18
C LEU A 193 -18.08 -4.74 -27.66
N TYR A 194 -17.97 -3.59 -26.99
CA TYR A 194 -17.71 -3.49 -25.56
C TYR A 194 -18.98 -3.44 -24.71
N ARG A 195 -20.13 -3.09 -25.31
CA ARG A 195 -21.42 -3.01 -24.59
C ARG A 195 -21.86 -4.30 -23.92
N TRP A 196 -21.49 -5.43 -24.51
CA TRP A 196 -21.91 -6.75 -24.03
C TRP A 196 -21.18 -7.16 -22.74
N PRO A 197 -19.83 -7.13 -22.69
CA PRO A 197 -19.09 -7.46 -21.47
C PRO A 197 -18.98 -6.30 -20.47
N PHE A 198 -19.11 -5.04 -20.90
CA PHE A 198 -18.99 -3.85 -20.03
C PHE A 198 -20.32 -3.09 -19.96
N LEU A 199 -21.11 -3.39 -18.93
CA LEU A 199 -22.42 -2.75 -18.73
C LEU A 199 -22.27 -1.44 -17.97
N ILE A 200 -22.73 -0.33 -18.53
CA ILE A 200 -22.79 0.93 -17.77
C ILE A 200 -23.93 0.84 -16.74
N ASN A 201 -23.55 0.77 -15.46
CA ASN A 201 -24.46 0.77 -14.31
C ASN A 201 -24.81 2.19 -13.84
N ARG A 202 -23.95 3.18 -14.11
CA ARG A 202 -24.16 4.58 -13.74
C ARG A 202 -23.72 5.51 -14.86
N ASN A 203 -24.46 6.62 -15.02
CA ASN A 203 -24.23 7.59 -16.08
C ASN A 203 -24.39 6.97 -17.48
N ARG A 204 -25.32 6.00 -17.59
CA ARG A 204 -25.62 5.28 -18.83
C ARG A 204 -26.01 6.18 -20.00
N ALA A 205 -26.61 7.33 -19.72
CA ALA A 205 -26.97 8.31 -20.74
C ALA A 205 -25.75 8.93 -21.45
N LYS A 206 -24.57 8.96 -20.78
CA LYS A 206 -23.32 9.41 -21.41
C LYS A 206 -22.92 8.52 -22.58
N ASP A 207 -23.19 7.22 -22.46
CA ASP A 207 -22.91 6.22 -23.48
C ASP A 207 -21.45 6.24 -23.99
N ASP A 208 -20.56 6.65 -23.10
CA ASP A 208 -19.14 6.82 -23.35
C ASP A 208 -18.41 5.56 -22.91
N TYR A 209 -17.74 4.92 -23.87
CA TYR A 209 -16.96 3.69 -23.69
C TYR A 209 -15.47 3.93 -23.92
N GLU A 210 -15.06 5.15 -24.31
CA GLU A 210 -13.69 5.43 -24.73
C GLU A 210 -12.65 5.02 -23.66
N PRO A 211 -12.83 5.32 -22.36
CA PRO A 211 -11.87 4.89 -21.33
C PRO A 211 -11.70 3.37 -21.25
N ILE A 212 -12.80 2.62 -21.41
CA ILE A 212 -12.78 1.15 -21.38
C ILE A 212 -12.14 0.57 -22.64
N ILE A 213 -12.38 1.19 -23.80
CA ILE A 213 -11.74 0.80 -25.07
C ILE A 213 -10.23 0.97 -24.96
N GLN A 214 -9.77 2.13 -24.47
CA GLN A 214 -8.34 2.41 -24.29
C GLN A 214 -7.69 1.46 -23.29
N MET A 215 -8.34 1.19 -22.15
CA MET A 215 -7.89 0.20 -21.17
C MET A 215 -7.77 -1.20 -21.79
N ALA A 216 -8.78 -1.63 -22.55
CA ALA A 216 -8.80 -2.96 -23.14
C ALA A 216 -7.73 -3.15 -24.23
N LYS A 217 -7.46 -2.10 -25.01
CA LYS A 217 -6.32 -2.03 -25.92
C LYS A 217 -4.99 -2.14 -25.19
N ALA A 218 -4.83 -1.38 -24.10
CA ALA A 218 -3.62 -1.45 -23.27
C ALA A 218 -3.37 -2.88 -22.77
N PHE A 219 -4.41 -3.60 -22.34
CA PHE A 219 -4.31 -5.00 -21.88
C PHE A 219 -3.81 -5.98 -22.95
N SER A 220 -3.77 -5.56 -24.22
CA SER A 220 -3.30 -6.37 -25.35
C SER A 220 -1.86 -6.04 -25.77
N LEU A 221 -1.29 -4.96 -25.23
CA LEU A 221 0.12 -4.57 -25.43
C LEU A 221 1.07 -5.52 -24.68
N GLN A 222 2.38 -5.39 -24.87
CA GLN A 222 3.40 -6.18 -24.16
C GLN A 222 4.62 -5.33 -23.78
N GLY A 223 5.45 -5.83 -22.85
CA GLY A 223 6.71 -5.19 -22.47
C GLY A 223 6.53 -3.79 -21.87
N ASP A 224 7.49 -2.91 -22.11
CA ASP A 224 7.51 -1.55 -21.57
C ASP A 224 6.28 -0.73 -22.01
N GLU A 225 5.78 -0.92 -23.24
CA GLU A 225 4.58 -0.24 -23.75
C GLU A 225 3.31 -0.63 -22.96
N LEU A 226 3.22 -1.91 -22.54
CA LEU A 226 2.13 -2.35 -21.66
C LEU A 226 2.22 -1.67 -20.30
N GLU A 227 3.40 -1.67 -19.67
CA GLU A 227 3.62 -1.11 -18.34
C GLU A 227 3.28 0.39 -18.29
N GLU A 228 3.76 1.14 -19.28
CA GLU A 228 3.52 2.57 -19.42
C GLU A 228 2.04 2.86 -19.62
N ARG A 229 1.42 2.21 -20.63
CA ARG A 229 0.04 2.52 -21.00
C ARG A 229 -0.97 2.14 -19.91
N VAL A 230 -0.73 1.05 -19.17
CA VAL A 230 -1.59 0.73 -18.01
C VAL A 230 -1.34 1.69 -16.85
N GLY A 231 -0.10 2.16 -16.64
CA GLY A 231 0.21 3.15 -15.61
C GLY A 231 -0.46 4.51 -15.85
N GLU A 232 -0.66 4.88 -17.11
CA GLU A 232 -1.41 6.08 -17.51
C GLU A 232 -2.92 5.92 -17.31
N LEU A 233 -3.49 4.80 -17.77
CA LEU A 233 -4.94 4.62 -17.87
C LEU A 233 -5.59 4.07 -16.62
N LEU A 234 -4.85 3.35 -15.78
CA LEU A 234 -5.38 2.69 -14.59
C LEU A 234 -4.82 3.34 -13.33
N ASP A 235 -5.63 3.32 -12.27
CA ASP A 235 -5.12 3.52 -10.92
C ASP A 235 -4.53 2.19 -10.43
N MET A 236 -3.27 1.94 -10.77
CA MET A 236 -2.64 0.66 -10.50
C MET A 236 -2.49 0.35 -9.01
N ASP A 237 -2.59 1.34 -8.12
CA ASP A 237 -2.65 1.12 -6.69
C ASP A 237 -3.96 0.43 -6.29
N VAL A 238 -5.09 0.97 -6.76
CA VAL A 238 -6.43 0.38 -6.57
C VAL A 238 -6.53 -1.01 -7.19
N TRP A 239 -5.97 -1.22 -8.38
CA TRP A 239 -5.97 -2.53 -9.04
C TRP A 239 -5.09 -3.54 -8.29
N ALA A 240 -3.85 -3.17 -7.93
CA ALA A 240 -2.96 -4.04 -7.17
C ALA A 240 -3.58 -4.42 -5.83
N HIS A 241 -4.15 -3.46 -5.10
CA HIS A 241 -4.89 -3.67 -3.86
C HIS A 241 -6.07 -4.63 -4.04
N THR A 242 -6.96 -4.35 -4.99
CA THR A 242 -8.18 -5.16 -5.22
C THR A 242 -7.83 -6.61 -5.57
N PHE A 243 -6.90 -6.84 -6.49
CA PHE A 243 -6.52 -8.20 -6.88
C PHE A 243 -5.63 -8.89 -5.83
N GLY A 244 -4.88 -8.13 -5.02
CA GLY A 244 -4.20 -8.64 -3.84
C GLY A 244 -5.18 -9.14 -2.79
N LEU A 245 -6.22 -8.34 -2.49
CA LEU A 245 -7.32 -8.72 -1.60
C LEU A 245 -8.09 -9.93 -2.13
N MET A 246 -8.38 -9.99 -3.43
CA MET A 246 -9.00 -11.15 -4.08
C MET A 246 -8.20 -12.43 -3.80
N SER A 247 -6.88 -12.34 -3.87
CA SER A 247 -5.97 -13.44 -3.60
C SER A 247 -5.85 -13.80 -2.13
N LEU A 248 -5.83 -12.82 -1.23
CA LEU A 248 -5.86 -13.04 0.22
C LEU A 248 -7.13 -13.74 0.68
N LEU A 249 -8.26 -13.40 0.06
CA LEU A 249 -9.57 -13.96 0.38
C LEU A 249 -9.89 -15.24 -0.40
N GLY A 250 -9.02 -15.68 -1.32
CA GLY A 250 -9.17 -16.92 -2.08
C GLY A 250 -10.47 -16.99 -2.89
N ILE A 251 -10.83 -15.90 -3.57
CA ILE A 251 -12.07 -15.78 -4.35
C ILE A 251 -12.01 -16.66 -5.61
N GLY A 252 -13.08 -17.40 -5.94
CA GLY A 252 -13.06 -18.40 -7.04
C GLY A 252 -14.10 -18.26 -8.15
N ASP A 253 -14.98 -17.26 -8.09
CA ASP A 253 -15.94 -16.94 -9.17
C ASP A 253 -15.90 -15.46 -9.54
N ALA A 254 -14.71 -14.97 -9.89
CA ALA A 254 -14.51 -13.59 -10.31
C ALA A 254 -13.50 -13.48 -11.46
N TYR A 255 -13.46 -12.32 -12.11
CA TYR A 255 -12.50 -12.07 -13.17
C TYR A 255 -11.06 -12.36 -12.68
N SER A 256 -10.30 -13.03 -13.54
CA SER A 256 -9.01 -13.66 -13.24
C SER A 256 -9.01 -14.91 -12.38
N GLN A 257 -9.98 -15.16 -11.50
CA GLN A 257 -10.05 -16.40 -10.70
C GLN A 257 -11.45 -17.02 -10.82
N GLY A 258 -11.71 -17.65 -11.98
CA GLY A 258 -13.02 -18.21 -12.33
C GLY A 258 -13.56 -17.62 -13.62
N ASN A 259 -14.85 -17.27 -13.62
CA ASN A 259 -15.56 -16.76 -14.78
C ASN A 259 -15.32 -15.23 -14.98
N PRO A 260 -15.43 -14.72 -16.22
CA PRO A 260 -15.16 -13.31 -16.54
C PRO A 260 -16.32 -12.37 -16.13
N HIS A 261 -16.54 -12.19 -14.83
CA HIS A 261 -17.50 -11.23 -14.26
C HIS A 261 -17.06 -10.79 -12.85
N ASN A 262 -17.97 -10.19 -12.07
CA ASN A 262 -17.74 -9.87 -10.66
C ASN A 262 -16.62 -8.85 -10.41
N LEU A 263 -16.56 -7.86 -11.30
CA LEU A 263 -15.69 -6.69 -11.19
C LEU A 263 -16.46 -5.45 -11.63
N ASN A 264 -16.46 -4.40 -10.81
CA ASN A 264 -16.86 -3.07 -11.26
C ASN A 264 -15.63 -2.28 -11.66
N MET A 265 -15.80 -1.41 -12.66
CA MET A 265 -14.76 -0.48 -13.10
C MET A 265 -15.33 0.93 -13.09
N TYR A 266 -14.66 1.83 -12.39
CA TYR A 266 -15.11 3.22 -12.25
C TYR A 266 -14.10 4.15 -12.93
N VAL A 267 -14.58 4.99 -13.84
CA VAL A 267 -13.75 6.03 -14.46
C VAL A 267 -13.81 7.26 -13.56
N ARG A 268 -12.68 7.57 -12.91
CA ARG A 268 -12.56 8.70 -11.98
C ARG A 268 -12.52 10.02 -12.77
N PRO A 269 -13.41 10.99 -12.49
CA PRO A 269 -13.47 12.25 -13.24
C PRO A 269 -12.22 13.11 -13.16
N SER A 270 -11.53 13.12 -12.01
CA SER A 270 -10.41 14.04 -11.75
C SER A 270 -9.20 13.80 -12.66
N ASP A 271 -8.94 12.56 -13.07
CA ASP A 271 -7.77 12.18 -13.88
C ASP A 271 -8.08 11.18 -15.01
N GLY A 272 -9.34 10.75 -15.16
CA GLY A 272 -9.76 9.80 -16.19
C GLY A 272 -9.32 8.36 -15.94
N LYS A 273 -8.68 8.05 -14.81
CA LYS A 273 -8.18 6.71 -14.53
C LYS A 273 -9.31 5.72 -14.26
N VAL A 274 -9.12 4.48 -14.71
CA VAL A 274 -10.04 3.37 -14.42
C VAL A 274 -9.64 2.68 -13.11
N LEU A 275 -10.56 2.65 -12.15
CA LEU A 275 -10.41 2.00 -10.85
C LEU A 275 -11.16 0.65 -10.86
N ALA A 276 -10.60 -0.39 -10.25
CA ALA A 276 -11.23 -1.69 -10.07
C ALA A 276 -11.88 -1.79 -8.69
N PHE A 277 -13.15 -2.19 -8.60
CA PHE A 277 -13.82 -2.46 -7.32
C PHE A 277 -14.39 -3.88 -7.26
N PRO A 278 -14.28 -4.55 -6.10
CA PRO A 278 -14.83 -5.90 -5.90
C PRO A 278 -16.35 -5.92 -6.07
N TRP A 279 -16.91 -7.00 -6.59
CA TRP A 279 -18.36 -7.13 -6.72
C TRP A 279 -18.79 -8.59 -6.64
N ASP A 280 -19.70 -8.93 -5.73
CA ASP A 280 -20.32 -10.27 -5.65
C ASP A 280 -19.26 -11.34 -5.41
N TRP A 281 -18.43 -11.12 -4.39
CA TRP A 281 -17.32 -12.01 -4.02
C TRP A 281 -17.74 -12.95 -2.88
N ASP A 282 -18.83 -13.67 -3.08
CA ASP A 282 -19.39 -14.60 -2.09
C ASP A 282 -18.70 -15.99 -2.06
N PHE A 283 -17.90 -16.31 -3.08
CA PHE A 283 -17.05 -17.52 -3.17
C PHE A 283 -15.73 -17.39 -2.39
N VAL A 284 -15.82 -16.96 -1.12
CA VAL A 284 -14.68 -16.74 -0.22
C VAL A 284 -13.99 -18.05 0.14
N TYR A 285 -12.65 -18.07 0.07
CA TYR A 285 -11.80 -19.23 0.34
C TYR A 285 -12.21 -20.50 -0.41
N SER A 286 -12.72 -20.33 -1.64
CA SER A 286 -13.02 -21.43 -2.56
C SER A 286 -11.78 -21.96 -3.28
N GLN A 287 -10.70 -21.17 -3.29
CA GLN A 287 -9.38 -21.58 -3.74
C GLN A 287 -8.55 -22.21 -2.61
N ALA A 288 -7.64 -23.12 -2.96
CA ALA A 288 -6.69 -23.67 -2.00
C ALA A 288 -5.76 -22.58 -1.45
N PRO A 289 -5.28 -22.67 -0.19
CA PRO A 289 -4.33 -21.70 0.37
C PRO A 289 -3.07 -21.54 -0.47
N THR A 290 -2.68 -22.58 -1.22
CA THR A 290 -1.52 -22.61 -2.11
C THR A 290 -1.80 -22.15 -3.54
N ALA A 291 -3.00 -21.66 -3.85
CA ALA A 291 -3.34 -21.19 -5.20
C ALA A 291 -2.38 -20.09 -5.70
N PRO A 292 -2.20 -19.94 -7.02
CA PRO A 292 -1.48 -18.81 -7.59
C PRO A 292 -2.01 -17.44 -7.10
N LEU A 293 -1.19 -16.39 -7.19
CA LEU A 293 -1.62 -15.01 -6.85
C LEU A 293 -2.53 -14.42 -7.93
N HIS A 294 -2.39 -14.85 -9.19
CA HIS A 294 -3.28 -14.48 -10.28
C HIS A 294 -3.72 -15.73 -11.01
N GLY A 295 -4.91 -15.70 -11.60
CA GLY A 295 -5.24 -16.71 -12.61
C GLY A 295 -4.81 -16.27 -14.00
N THR A 296 -5.37 -16.91 -15.02
CA THR A 296 -4.80 -16.94 -16.37
C THR A 296 -5.28 -15.83 -17.31
N LYS A 297 -5.93 -14.79 -16.77
CA LYS A 297 -6.46 -13.66 -17.56
C LYS A 297 -5.39 -12.59 -17.79
N ASN A 298 -5.63 -11.68 -18.74
CA ASN A 298 -4.69 -10.62 -19.10
C ASN A 298 -4.23 -9.76 -17.91
N ILE A 299 -5.09 -9.53 -16.91
CA ILE A 299 -4.69 -8.85 -15.68
C ILE A 299 -3.57 -9.56 -14.91
N GLY A 300 -3.51 -10.91 -14.95
CA GLY A 300 -2.43 -11.66 -14.32
C GLY A 300 -1.07 -11.35 -14.94
N ARG A 301 -1.02 -11.13 -16.26
CA ARG A 301 0.20 -10.71 -16.97
C ARG A 301 0.65 -9.31 -16.56
N ILE A 302 -0.30 -8.39 -16.34
CA ILE A 302 -0.01 -7.02 -15.87
C ILE A 302 0.51 -7.06 -14.44
N LEU A 303 -0.14 -7.82 -13.56
CA LEU A 303 0.27 -7.95 -12.15
C LEU A 303 1.58 -8.74 -11.98
N SER A 304 2.06 -9.44 -13.01
CA SER A 304 3.39 -10.05 -13.07
C SER A 304 4.48 -9.14 -13.64
N ILE A 305 4.16 -7.89 -14.01
CA ILE A 305 5.20 -6.89 -14.31
C ILE A 305 5.85 -6.50 -12.97
N PRO A 306 7.20 -6.48 -12.86
CA PRO A 306 7.90 -6.27 -11.60
C PRO A 306 7.38 -5.11 -10.74
N ARG A 307 7.12 -3.97 -11.38
CA ARG A 307 6.54 -2.78 -10.73
C ARG A 307 5.20 -3.05 -10.05
N TYR A 308 4.31 -3.81 -10.68
CA TYR A 308 2.96 -4.08 -10.16
C TYR A 308 2.92 -5.34 -9.29
N GLU A 309 3.81 -6.30 -9.53
CA GLU A 309 3.99 -7.47 -8.67
C GLU A 309 4.41 -7.05 -7.26
N ARG A 310 5.45 -6.21 -7.14
CA ARG A 310 5.86 -5.69 -5.83
C ARG A 310 4.77 -4.84 -5.19
N LEU A 311 4.04 -4.04 -5.98
CA LEU A 311 3.01 -3.14 -5.47
C LEU A 311 1.89 -3.95 -4.81
N GLN A 312 1.47 -5.03 -5.48
CA GLN A 312 0.49 -5.94 -4.93
C GLN A 312 1.02 -6.74 -3.74
N MET A 313 2.26 -7.24 -3.79
CA MET A 313 2.87 -7.93 -2.65
C MET A 313 2.95 -7.02 -1.42
N GLY A 314 3.31 -5.75 -1.61
CA GLY A 314 3.31 -4.72 -0.57
C GLY A 314 1.93 -4.48 0.03
N HIS A 315 0.90 -4.29 -0.80
CA HIS A 315 -0.49 -4.25 -0.34
C HIS A 315 -0.86 -5.50 0.45
N MET A 316 -0.54 -6.70 -0.04
CA MET A 316 -0.87 -7.92 0.69
C MET A 316 -0.14 -8.02 2.03
N ASN A 317 1.15 -7.65 2.09
CA ASN A 317 1.93 -7.61 3.32
C ASN A 317 1.29 -6.67 4.35
N GLU A 318 0.92 -5.46 3.93
CA GLU A 318 0.30 -4.47 4.81
C GLU A 318 -1.10 -4.90 5.26
N ILE A 319 -1.91 -5.47 4.37
CA ILE A 319 -3.25 -5.97 4.70
C ILE A 319 -3.16 -7.11 5.72
N ILE A 320 -2.21 -8.04 5.58
CA ILE A 320 -2.02 -9.11 6.58
C ILE A 320 -1.63 -8.51 7.93
N LYS A 321 -0.69 -7.57 7.97
CA LYS A 321 -0.22 -6.92 9.21
C LYS A 321 -1.31 -6.10 9.90
N SER A 322 -2.12 -5.37 9.14
CA SER A 322 -3.11 -4.43 9.68
C SER A 322 -4.49 -5.06 9.92
N THR A 323 -4.98 -5.84 8.94
CA THR A 323 -6.40 -6.21 8.84
C THR A 323 -6.60 -7.72 8.90
N LEU A 324 -5.98 -8.49 8.01
CA LEU A 324 -6.22 -9.94 7.87
C LEU A 324 -5.30 -10.78 8.76
N ASN A 325 -5.14 -10.39 10.02
CA ASN A 325 -4.48 -11.18 11.06
C ASN A 325 -5.49 -11.70 12.10
N ALA A 326 -5.08 -12.73 12.85
CA ALA A 326 -5.93 -13.39 13.84
C ALA A 326 -6.36 -12.43 14.97
N ASP A 327 -5.47 -11.56 15.43
CA ASP A 327 -5.73 -10.64 16.54
C ASP A 327 -6.87 -9.66 16.20
N TYR A 328 -6.83 -9.08 15.00
CA TYR A 328 -7.87 -8.17 14.52
C TYR A 328 -9.15 -8.91 14.16
N MET A 329 -9.06 -9.98 13.35
CA MET A 329 -10.25 -10.60 12.75
C MET A 329 -11.03 -11.50 13.68
N SER A 330 -10.44 -12.04 14.76
CA SER A 330 -11.15 -12.94 15.69
C SER A 330 -12.41 -12.29 16.29
N ARG A 331 -12.32 -11.00 16.65
CA ARG A 331 -13.48 -10.23 17.14
C ARG A 331 -14.58 -10.13 16.09
N TRP A 332 -14.21 -9.87 14.85
CA TRP A 332 -15.15 -9.63 13.76
C TRP A 332 -15.79 -10.93 13.25
N THR A 333 -15.04 -12.02 13.20
CA THR A 333 -15.57 -13.34 12.86
C THR A 333 -16.55 -13.85 13.93
N GLU A 334 -16.29 -13.57 15.21
CA GLU A 334 -17.25 -13.83 16.30
C GLU A 334 -18.49 -12.95 16.19
N HIS A 335 -18.30 -11.65 15.99
CA HIS A 335 -19.40 -10.68 15.88
C HIS A 335 -20.33 -11.01 14.71
N TYR A 336 -19.77 -11.11 13.50
CA TYR A 336 -20.56 -11.45 12.31
C TYR A 336 -21.10 -12.88 12.38
N GLY A 337 -20.35 -13.83 12.95
CA GLY A 337 -20.84 -15.19 13.16
C GLY A 337 -22.11 -15.23 14.03
N THR A 338 -22.16 -14.39 15.06
CA THR A 338 -23.35 -14.22 15.90
C THR A 338 -24.49 -13.55 15.12
N LEU A 339 -24.21 -12.50 14.35
CA LEU A 339 -25.21 -11.79 13.53
C LEU A 339 -25.83 -12.69 12.46
N ILE A 340 -25.04 -13.49 11.76
CA ILE A 340 -25.54 -14.38 10.70
C ILE A 340 -26.13 -15.68 11.26
N GLY A 341 -25.86 -16.01 12.53
CA GLY A 341 -26.33 -17.24 13.17
C GLY A 341 -25.55 -18.49 12.75
N SER A 342 -24.31 -18.35 12.28
CA SER A 342 -23.42 -19.45 11.90
C SER A 342 -21.96 -19.12 12.19
N SER A 343 -21.13 -20.13 12.49
CA SER A 343 -19.72 -19.92 12.83
C SER A 343 -18.86 -19.53 11.63
N LEU A 344 -18.04 -18.49 11.77
CA LEU A 344 -17.02 -18.07 10.78
C LEU A 344 -15.61 -18.61 11.12
N VAL A 345 -15.47 -19.52 12.08
CA VAL A 345 -14.16 -20.11 12.45
C VAL A 345 -13.50 -20.85 11.28
N GLY A 346 -14.28 -21.43 10.36
CA GLY A 346 -13.75 -22.02 9.13
C GLY A 346 -13.11 -20.97 8.21
N VAL A 347 -13.77 -19.83 8.03
CA VAL A 347 -13.28 -18.69 7.23
C VAL A 347 -12.00 -18.15 7.84
N GLN A 348 -11.95 -17.97 9.16
CA GLN A 348 -10.75 -17.51 9.85
C GLN A 348 -9.55 -18.45 9.67
N ARG A 349 -9.75 -19.77 9.80
CA ARG A 349 -8.65 -20.73 9.56
C ARG A 349 -8.14 -20.69 8.12
N SER A 350 -9.04 -20.52 7.14
CA SER A 350 -8.63 -20.35 5.74
C SER A 350 -7.87 -19.05 5.50
N MET A 351 -8.28 -17.96 6.16
CA MET A 351 -7.56 -16.67 6.15
C MET A 351 -6.14 -16.82 6.68
N GLU A 352 -5.97 -17.43 7.86
CA GLU A 352 -4.66 -17.66 8.48
C GLU A 352 -3.77 -18.53 7.57
N ALA A 353 -4.31 -19.63 7.04
CA ALA A 353 -3.56 -20.52 6.15
C ALA A 353 -3.13 -19.83 4.84
N ARG A 354 -4.00 -19.00 4.26
CA ARG A 354 -3.69 -18.24 3.04
C ARG A 354 -2.67 -17.13 3.31
N SER A 355 -2.82 -16.42 4.42
CA SER A 355 -1.91 -15.34 4.81
C SER A 355 -0.50 -15.89 5.07
N ALA A 356 -0.38 -16.99 5.83
CA ALA A 356 0.89 -17.67 6.05
C ALA A 356 1.54 -18.12 4.73
N ASN A 357 0.75 -18.62 3.79
CA ASN A 357 1.26 -19.03 2.49
C ASN A 357 1.69 -17.85 1.59
N ILE A 358 1.06 -16.68 1.71
CA ILE A 358 1.48 -15.48 0.99
C ILE A 358 2.76 -14.91 1.60
N LEU A 359 2.84 -14.82 2.93
CA LEU A 359 4.06 -14.39 3.63
C LEU A 359 5.26 -15.26 3.25
N SER A 360 5.08 -16.59 3.13
CA SER A 360 6.15 -17.50 2.72
C SER A 360 6.60 -17.37 1.26
N ARG A 361 5.94 -16.52 0.46
CA ARG A 361 6.29 -16.25 -0.95
C ARG A 361 6.88 -14.85 -1.14
N LEU A 362 6.83 -14.00 -0.13
CA LEU A 362 7.42 -12.67 -0.21
C LEU A 362 8.94 -12.82 -0.36
N PRO A 363 9.60 -11.90 -1.10
CA PRO A 363 11.05 -11.84 -1.09
C PRO A 363 11.56 -11.59 0.33
N GLU A 364 12.76 -12.06 0.64
CA GLU A 364 13.39 -11.80 1.93
C GLU A 364 13.48 -10.29 2.21
N PRO A 365 13.19 -9.84 3.44
CA PRO A 365 13.36 -8.44 3.82
C PRO A 365 14.78 -7.94 3.58
N ILE A 366 14.90 -6.82 2.87
CA ILE A 366 16.17 -6.12 2.65
C ILE A 366 16.02 -4.65 3.04
N PRO A 367 17.06 -4.01 3.59
CA PRO A 367 17.02 -2.57 3.82
C PRO A 367 16.90 -1.81 2.50
N PHE A 368 16.27 -0.63 2.55
CA PHE A 368 16.39 0.35 1.48
C PHE A 368 17.86 0.76 1.31
N GLN A 369 18.33 0.79 0.06
CA GLN A 369 19.71 1.10 -0.30
C GLN A 369 19.75 1.77 -1.67
N THR A 370 20.59 2.80 -1.84
CA THR A 370 20.98 3.30 -3.18
C THR A 370 22.30 2.70 -3.67
N SER A 371 22.51 2.71 -4.99
CA SER A 371 23.75 2.26 -5.65
C SER A 371 24.94 3.15 -5.34
N VAL A 372 24.67 4.34 -4.82
CA VAL A 372 25.67 5.34 -4.47
C VAL A 372 26.04 5.36 -3.01
N ASN A 373 25.38 4.54 -2.17
CA ASN A 373 25.77 4.24 -0.79
C ASN A 373 25.26 2.86 -0.33
N PRO A 374 25.72 1.73 -0.89
CA PRO A 374 25.39 0.46 -0.25
C PRO A 374 26.08 0.42 1.11
N PRO A 375 25.35 0.30 2.23
CA PRO A 375 25.97 -0.04 3.49
C PRO A 375 26.62 -1.40 3.33
N ILE A 376 27.91 -1.50 3.62
CA ILE A 376 28.56 -2.81 3.77
C ILE A 376 28.08 -3.35 5.11
N VAL A 377 27.09 -4.24 5.06
CA VAL A 377 26.66 -5.01 6.23
C VAL A 377 27.67 -6.15 6.42
N THR A 378 28.42 -6.10 7.50
CA THR A 378 29.31 -7.19 7.91
C THR A 378 28.63 -7.97 9.04
N THR A 379 28.39 -9.26 8.82
CA THR A 379 27.78 -10.17 9.80
C THR A 379 28.84 -10.96 10.55
N ASP A 380 28.84 -10.87 11.88
CA ASP A 380 29.69 -11.64 12.78
C ASP A 380 28.85 -12.66 13.56
N ILE A 381 29.09 -13.96 13.34
CA ILE A 381 28.38 -15.04 14.03
C ILE A 381 29.07 -15.33 15.38
N PHE A 382 28.33 -15.23 16.48
CA PHE A 382 28.83 -15.46 17.84
C PHE A 382 28.53 -16.86 18.36
N THR A 383 27.34 -17.38 18.10
CA THR A 383 26.95 -18.75 18.49
C THR A 383 26.16 -19.43 17.38
N THR A 384 26.21 -20.76 17.32
CA THR A 384 25.44 -21.60 16.39
C THR A 384 24.83 -22.80 17.12
N VAL A 385 24.01 -23.58 16.44
CA VAL A 385 23.46 -24.85 16.95
C VAL A 385 24.53 -25.86 17.40
N ASP A 386 25.75 -25.77 16.86
CA ASP A 386 26.89 -26.64 17.18
C ASP A 386 27.84 -26.05 18.24
N SER A 387 27.55 -24.84 18.75
CA SER A 387 28.30 -24.24 19.85
C SER A 387 28.22 -25.12 21.10
N ASP A 388 29.31 -25.17 21.87
CA ASP A 388 29.32 -25.84 23.16
C ASP A 388 28.38 -25.11 24.12
N ALA A 389 27.59 -25.88 24.88
CA ALA A 389 26.59 -25.35 25.81
C ALA A 389 26.54 -26.19 27.09
N SER A 390 25.98 -25.60 28.14
CA SER A 390 25.56 -26.28 29.35
C SER A 390 24.06 -26.11 29.55
N TYR A 391 23.41 -27.08 30.18
CA TYR A 391 21.99 -27.03 30.49
C TYR A 391 21.66 -27.52 31.89
N PHE A 392 20.55 -27.02 32.42
CA PHE A 392 20.00 -27.35 33.72
C PHE A 392 18.49 -27.53 33.60
N LEU A 393 17.98 -28.64 34.15
CA LEU A 393 16.55 -28.95 34.15
C LEU A 393 15.98 -28.55 35.52
N PRO A 394 15.25 -27.43 35.63
CA PRO A 394 14.87 -26.91 36.93
C PRO A 394 13.81 -27.80 37.60
N THR A 395 14.09 -28.22 38.84
CA THR A 395 13.15 -28.93 39.73
C THR A 395 13.19 -28.34 41.13
N ALA A 396 12.21 -28.69 41.97
CA ALA A 396 12.18 -28.23 43.35
C ALA A 396 13.37 -28.77 44.17
N GLU A 397 13.91 -29.94 43.80
CA GLU A 397 14.93 -30.67 44.53
C GLU A 397 16.37 -30.28 44.19
N ASN A 398 16.60 -29.61 43.05
CA ASN A 398 17.94 -29.27 42.57
C ASN A 398 18.32 -27.78 42.71
N GLY A 399 17.61 -27.06 43.59
CA GLY A 399 17.93 -25.67 43.93
C GLY A 399 17.48 -24.63 42.90
N ALA A 400 16.61 -25.00 41.96
CA ALA A 400 16.12 -24.09 40.91
C ALA A 400 15.50 -22.79 41.47
N ALA A 401 14.74 -22.89 42.57
CA ALA A 401 14.13 -21.76 43.25
C ALA A 401 15.14 -20.71 43.74
N ASP A 402 16.36 -21.15 44.10
CA ASP A 402 17.40 -20.26 44.63
C ASP A 402 18.21 -19.59 43.51
N LEU A 403 18.22 -20.14 42.29
CA LEU A 403 19.00 -19.61 41.16
C LEU A 403 18.53 -18.21 40.74
N GLY A 404 17.22 -17.96 40.74
CA GLY A 404 16.65 -16.73 40.19
C GLY A 404 17.18 -16.47 38.78
N THR A 405 17.65 -15.25 38.50
CA THR A 405 18.34 -14.90 37.24
C THR A 405 19.87 -15.01 37.34
N ARG A 406 20.44 -15.46 38.46
CA ARG A 406 21.91 -15.46 38.65
C ARG A 406 22.62 -16.34 37.62
N TRP A 407 21.99 -17.43 37.18
CA TRP A 407 22.55 -18.37 36.22
C TRP A 407 22.79 -17.78 34.82
N THR A 408 22.12 -16.68 34.47
CA THR A 408 22.30 -16.01 33.18
C THR A 408 23.55 -15.12 33.14
N GLY A 409 24.15 -14.86 34.31
CA GLY A 409 25.33 -14.01 34.47
C GLY A 409 26.65 -14.67 34.06
N LEU A 410 27.61 -13.84 33.66
CA LEU A 410 28.94 -14.27 33.24
C LEU A 410 29.76 -14.94 34.38
N ASP A 411 29.60 -14.44 35.60
CA ASP A 411 30.33 -14.91 36.79
C ASP A 411 29.67 -16.11 37.48
N PHE A 412 28.56 -16.63 36.93
CA PHE A 412 27.89 -17.79 37.51
C PHE A 412 28.73 -19.05 37.33
N VAL A 413 28.98 -19.71 38.46
CA VAL A 413 29.67 -20.99 38.56
C VAL A 413 28.64 -22.10 38.54
N GLU A 414 28.73 -22.95 37.51
CA GLU A 414 27.91 -24.15 37.38
C GLU A 414 28.28 -25.17 38.44
N ASP A 415 27.27 -25.77 39.06
CA ASP A 415 27.43 -26.86 40.01
C ASP A 415 27.23 -28.23 39.33
N GLU A 416 27.19 -29.29 40.13
CA GLU A 416 27.03 -30.67 39.66
C GLU A 416 25.68 -30.99 38.98
N ASN A 417 24.71 -30.07 39.02
CA ASN A 417 23.41 -30.24 38.37
C ASN A 417 23.37 -29.71 36.93
N TRP A 418 24.44 -29.06 36.46
CA TRP A 418 24.58 -28.62 35.08
C TRP A 418 25.25 -29.69 34.23
N SER A 419 24.62 -30.02 33.11
CA SER A 419 25.11 -30.99 32.12
C SER A 419 25.68 -30.26 30.91
N SER A 420 26.69 -30.83 30.25
CA SER A 420 27.27 -30.27 29.02
C SER A 420 26.68 -30.89 27.76
N GLY A 421 26.64 -30.13 26.68
CA GLY A 421 26.15 -30.54 25.37
C GLY A 421 26.43 -29.50 24.28
N LYS A 422 25.61 -29.54 23.23
CA LYS A 422 25.57 -28.58 22.12
C LYS A 422 24.34 -27.68 22.26
N ALA A 423 24.43 -26.47 21.73
CA ALA A 423 23.44 -25.40 21.91
C ALA A 423 22.02 -25.76 21.45
N ALA A 424 21.87 -26.60 20.43
CA ALA A 424 20.56 -27.08 20.02
C ALA A 424 20.06 -28.22 20.92
N ILE A 425 19.29 -27.86 21.95
CA ILE A 425 18.82 -28.76 23.01
C ILE A 425 17.35 -29.07 22.82
N GLY A 426 16.97 -30.34 22.97
CA GLY A 426 15.58 -30.74 22.78
C GLY A 426 15.28 -32.21 23.07
N PHE A 427 14.02 -32.59 22.92
CA PHE A 427 13.61 -33.97 22.71
C PHE A 427 12.39 -33.97 21.78
N SER A 428 12.21 -35.04 21.02
CA SER A 428 11.04 -35.16 20.14
C SER A 428 10.64 -36.62 19.98
N SER A 429 9.40 -36.83 19.54
CA SER A 429 8.94 -38.12 19.03
C SER A 429 8.99 -38.18 17.50
N GLY A 430 9.88 -37.41 16.86
CA GLY A 430 10.19 -37.47 15.43
C GLY A 430 10.16 -36.14 14.68
N ALA A 431 9.54 -35.09 15.20
CA ALA A 431 9.41 -33.82 14.47
C ALA A 431 10.70 -32.98 14.46
N PHE A 432 11.46 -32.99 15.56
CA PHE A 432 12.61 -32.10 15.74
C PHE A 432 13.97 -32.80 15.67
N ASP A 433 14.00 -34.10 15.32
CA ASP A 433 15.18 -34.95 15.44
C ASP A 433 16.39 -34.43 14.64
N ASP A 434 16.17 -33.79 13.48
CA ASP A 434 17.24 -33.25 12.63
C ASP A 434 17.87 -31.95 13.19
N TYR A 435 17.14 -31.23 14.06
CA TYR A 435 17.56 -29.96 14.64
C TYR A 435 18.29 -30.15 15.98
N ILE A 436 17.91 -31.18 16.75
CA ILE A 436 18.45 -31.44 18.08
C ILE A 436 19.88 -31.97 18.00
N LYS A 437 20.83 -31.25 18.60
CA LYS A 437 22.23 -31.70 18.78
C LYS A 437 22.49 -32.26 20.18
N THR A 438 21.63 -31.98 21.16
CA THR A 438 21.69 -32.56 22.50
C THR A 438 20.30 -32.96 22.96
N SER A 439 20.11 -34.28 23.11
CA SER A 439 18.83 -34.87 23.47
C SER A 439 18.64 -34.92 24.99
N ILE A 440 17.51 -34.41 25.48
CA ILE A 440 17.16 -34.34 26.92
C ILE A 440 15.76 -34.91 27.22
N PRO A 441 15.46 -36.17 26.86
CA PRO A 441 14.15 -36.78 27.12
C PRO A 441 13.76 -36.82 28.61
N GLU A 442 14.73 -36.74 29.51
CA GLU A 442 14.56 -36.66 30.96
C GLU A 442 13.83 -35.40 31.45
N MET A 443 13.71 -34.35 30.63
CA MET A 443 12.89 -33.17 30.93
C MET A 443 11.39 -33.52 31.02
N ARG A 444 10.96 -34.54 30.27
CA ARG A 444 9.54 -34.88 30.12
C ARG A 444 8.94 -35.38 31.43
N ASN A 445 7.79 -34.81 31.79
CA ASN A 445 7.09 -34.99 33.07
C ASN A 445 7.91 -34.58 34.31
N VAL A 446 9.03 -33.86 34.12
CA VAL A 446 9.90 -33.42 35.21
C VAL A 446 9.93 -31.89 35.29
N SER A 447 10.16 -31.21 34.16
CA SER A 447 10.24 -29.75 34.12
C SER A 447 9.50 -29.18 32.91
N ALA A 448 8.92 -27.99 33.06
CA ALA A 448 8.26 -27.26 31.98
C ALA A 448 9.25 -26.51 31.09
N GLY A 449 10.52 -26.38 31.49
CA GLY A 449 11.55 -25.71 30.70
C GLY A 449 12.95 -26.29 30.91
N ALA A 450 13.92 -25.72 30.21
CA ALA A 450 15.34 -25.97 30.40
C ALA A 450 16.10 -24.64 30.38
N TYR A 451 17.07 -24.50 31.27
CA TYR A 451 18.04 -23.40 31.25
C TYR A 451 19.23 -23.80 30.42
N ILE A 452 19.65 -22.95 29.48
CA ILE A 452 20.72 -23.22 28.52
C ILE A 452 21.72 -22.07 28.60
N ARG A 453 23.02 -22.36 28.69
CA ARG A 453 24.10 -21.37 28.64
C ARG A 453 25.09 -21.72 27.54
N ILE A 454 25.41 -20.74 26.71
CA ILE A 454 26.28 -20.87 25.54
C ILE A 454 27.42 -19.86 25.71
N PRO A 455 28.59 -20.29 26.21
CA PRO A 455 29.76 -19.43 26.29
C PRO A 455 30.33 -19.14 24.90
N PHE A 456 30.79 -17.92 24.68
CA PHE A 456 31.52 -17.53 23.47
C PHE A 456 32.59 -16.47 23.79
N GLU A 457 33.57 -16.32 22.90
CA GLU A 457 34.67 -15.38 23.08
C GLU A 457 34.70 -14.34 21.96
N LEU A 458 34.98 -13.10 22.33
CA LEU A 458 35.18 -11.98 21.42
C LEU A 458 36.63 -11.47 21.46
N PRO A 459 37.14 -10.92 20.34
CA PRO A 459 38.46 -10.30 20.31
C PRO A 459 38.59 -9.12 21.28
N ALA A 460 39.83 -8.69 21.54
CA ALA A 460 40.14 -7.56 22.44
C ALA A 460 39.54 -6.23 21.96
N ILE A 461 39.27 -6.10 20.66
CA ILE A 461 38.55 -5.00 20.05
C ILE A 461 37.27 -5.61 19.48
N ILE A 462 36.13 -5.29 20.09
CA ILE A 462 34.82 -5.72 19.58
C ILE A 462 34.51 -4.84 18.36
N PRO A 463 34.06 -5.42 17.23
CA PRO A 463 33.52 -4.65 16.11
C PRO A 463 32.45 -3.67 16.59
N SER A 464 32.38 -2.47 16.00
CA SER A 464 31.24 -1.59 16.24
C SER A 464 30.02 -2.22 15.58
N LEU A 465 29.11 -2.79 16.35
CA LEU A 465 27.89 -3.43 15.86
C LEU A 465 26.74 -2.44 16.00
N ASP A 466 25.90 -2.37 14.98
CA ASP A 466 24.66 -1.58 14.99
C ASP A 466 23.50 -2.40 15.56
N THR A 467 23.46 -3.71 15.29
CA THR A 467 22.43 -4.61 15.80
C THR A 467 23.00 -5.92 16.32
N LEU A 468 22.28 -6.53 17.26
CA LEU A 468 22.51 -7.89 17.73
C LEU A 468 21.21 -8.69 17.51
N LYS A 469 21.29 -9.78 16.77
CA LYS A 469 20.14 -10.58 16.37
C LYS A 469 20.28 -12.03 16.82
N LEU A 470 19.14 -12.63 17.12
CA LEU A 470 18.98 -14.06 17.38
C LEU A 470 18.11 -14.66 16.29
N GLU A 471 18.63 -15.63 15.57
CA GLU A 471 17.81 -16.58 14.81
C GLU A 471 17.56 -17.82 15.67
N LEU A 472 16.30 -18.20 15.84
CA LEU A 472 15.92 -19.27 16.74
C LEU A 472 14.81 -20.15 16.15
N ASN A 473 15.10 -21.45 16.05
CA ASN A 473 14.08 -22.50 16.02
C ASN A 473 13.74 -22.89 17.46
N TYR A 474 12.49 -22.71 17.85
CA TYR A 474 12.04 -23.05 19.20
C TYR A 474 10.67 -23.71 19.17
N ASP A 475 10.37 -24.55 20.16
CA ASP A 475 9.08 -25.22 20.29
C ASP A 475 8.01 -24.23 20.80
N ASP A 476 7.72 -24.18 22.10
CA ASP A 476 6.65 -23.32 22.60
C ASP A 476 7.11 -21.87 22.91
N GLY A 477 8.08 -21.65 23.80
CA GLY A 477 8.46 -20.30 24.24
C GLY A 477 9.88 -20.16 24.76
N PHE A 478 10.35 -18.93 24.91
CA PHE A 478 11.69 -18.67 25.47
C PHE A 478 11.85 -17.29 26.11
N VAL A 479 12.85 -17.17 26.99
CA VAL A 479 13.48 -15.90 27.38
C VAL A 479 14.99 -15.98 27.13
N ALA A 480 15.55 -14.99 26.45
CA ALA A 480 16.96 -14.88 26.10
C ALA A 480 17.66 -13.81 26.93
N TYR A 481 18.90 -14.10 27.34
CA TYR A 481 19.73 -13.25 28.17
C TYR A 481 21.15 -13.17 27.60
N LEU A 482 21.77 -11.99 27.70
CA LEU A 482 23.16 -11.76 27.38
C LEU A 482 23.88 -11.24 28.63
N ASN A 483 24.89 -11.98 29.11
CA ASN A 483 25.72 -11.59 30.26
C ASN A 483 24.93 -11.19 31.53
N GLY A 484 23.76 -11.78 31.75
CA GLY A 484 22.90 -11.51 32.91
C GLY A 484 21.72 -10.57 32.64
N VAL A 485 21.67 -9.94 31.47
CA VAL A 485 20.61 -8.98 31.10
C VAL A 485 19.66 -9.65 30.11
N GLU A 486 18.36 -9.53 30.34
CA GLU A 486 17.35 -10.03 29.39
C GLU A 486 17.37 -9.19 28.10
N VAL A 487 17.42 -9.86 26.95
CA VAL A 487 17.49 -9.21 25.63
C VAL A 487 16.29 -9.51 24.74
N GLY A 488 15.51 -10.56 25.04
CA GLY A 488 14.28 -10.85 24.30
C GLY A 488 13.49 -11.99 24.90
N ARG A 489 12.18 -12.04 24.62
CA ARG A 489 11.28 -13.11 25.04
C ARG A 489 10.19 -13.33 23.99
N SER A 490 9.67 -14.54 23.91
CA SER A 490 8.49 -14.85 23.08
C SER A 490 7.66 -15.95 23.74
N ASN A 491 6.33 -15.78 23.72
CA ASN A 491 5.35 -16.72 24.25
C ASN A 491 5.60 -17.11 25.73
N THR A 492 5.87 -16.12 26.59
CA THR A 492 6.10 -16.33 28.03
C THR A 492 5.06 -15.61 28.88
N PRO A 493 4.88 -16.02 30.15
CA PRO A 493 4.13 -15.22 31.11
C PRO A 493 4.80 -13.86 31.37
N ASP A 494 4.05 -12.92 31.96
CA ASP A 494 4.59 -11.60 32.32
C ASP A 494 5.75 -11.70 33.33
N SER A 495 5.58 -12.58 34.33
CA SER A 495 6.58 -12.89 35.34
C SER A 495 7.09 -14.31 35.13
N VAL A 496 8.41 -14.46 35.02
CA VAL A 496 9.06 -15.75 34.78
C VAL A 496 9.83 -16.19 36.02
N ASP A 497 9.59 -17.43 36.41
CA ASP A 497 10.33 -18.20 37.41
C ASP A 497 10.77 -19.55 36.83
N TRP A 498 11.26 -20.45 37.69
CA TRP A 498 11.78 -21.74 37.27
C TRP A 498 10.72 -22.78 36.91
N GLU A 499 9.47 -22.60 37.34
CA GLU A 499 8.33 -23.47 36.99
C GLU A 499 7.56 -22.97 35.76
N SER A 500 7.91 -21.77 35.28
CA SER A 500 7.19 -21.08 34.22
C SER A 500 7.25 -21.85 32.90
N GLY A 501 6.07 -22.07 32.33
CA GLY A 501 5.89 -22.59 30.98
C GLY A 501 5.40 -21.53 30.00
N ALA A 502 5.43 -21.86 28.72
CA ALA A 502 4.93 -21.01 27.66
C ALA A 502 3.41 -20.77 27.79
N THR A 503 2.91 -19.62 27.35
CA THR A 503 1.48 -19.27 27.53
C THR A 503 0.55 -20.07 26.62
N VAL A 504 1.01 -20.36 25.40
CA VAL A 504 0.32 -21.19 24.41
C VAL A 504 1.29 -22.21 23.83
N SER A 505 0.76 -23.26 23.20
CA SER A 505 1.62 -24.20 22.44
C SER A 505 1.76 -23.73 21.00
N ARG A 506 2.93 -23.94 20.39
CA ARG A 506 3.17 -23.65 18.96
C ARG A 506 3.05 -24.92 18.12
N ARG A 507 2.80 -24.77 16.82
CA ARG A 507 2.76 -25.92 15.90
C ARG A 507 4.19 -26.34 15.53
N ASN A 508 4.45 -27.62 15.37
CA ASN A 508 5.78 -28.12 14.98
C ASN A 508 6.29 -27.47 13.68
N THR A 509 5.41 -27.20 12.72
CA THR A 509 5.77 -26.49 11.47
C THR A 509 6.23 -25.04 11.70
N GLU A 510 5.69 -24.37 12.73
CA GLU A 510 6.12 -23.03 13.14
C GLU A 510 7.44 -23.10 13.92
N ALA A 511 7.65 -24.16 14.70
CA ALA A 511 8.89 -24.40 15.44
C ALA A 511 10.08 -24.73 14.52
N GLU A 512 9.84 -25.47 13.43
CA GLU A 512 10.82 -25.83 12.40
C GLU A 512 11.22 -24.66 11.49
N THR A 513 10.46 -23.56 11.49
CA THR A 513 10.80 -22.34 10.73
C THR A 513 11.58 -21.38 11.64
N PRO A 514 12.83 -20.99 11.29
CA PRO A 514 13.60 -20.06 12.11
C PRO A 514 12.88 -18.72 12.28
N SER A 515 12.88 -18.18 13.50
CA SER A 515 12.38 -16.84 13.79
C SER A 515 13.54 -15.92 14.13
N THR A 516 13.59 -14.73 13.52
CA THR A 516 14.62 -13.71 13.80
C THR A 516 14.11 -12.70 14.81
N PHE A 517 14.89 -12.46 15.86
CA PHE A 517 14.65 -11.49 16.91
C PHE A 517 15.77 -10.46 16.90
N ASP A 518 15.43 -9.19 16.66
CA ASP A 518 16.38 -8.07 16.80
C ASP A 518 16.32 -7.54 18.24
N PHE A 519 17.46 -7.55 18.93
CA PHE A 519 17.57 -7.07 20.29
C PHE A 519 17.86 -5.56 20.37
N GLY A 520 17.94 -4.87 19.24
CA GLY A 520 18.25 -3.44 19.15
C GLY A 520 19.70 -3.13 19.57
N GLU A 521 19.91 -1.93 20.13
CA GLU A 521 21.23 -1.42 20.56
C GLU A 521 21.73 -2.06 21.88
N VAL A 522 21.78 -3.39 21.96
CA VAL A 522 22.31 -4.12 23.13
C VAL A 522 23.75 -4.62 22.94
N ALA A 523 24.39 -4.26 21.83
CA ALA A 523 25.80 -4.60 21.56
C ALA A 523 26.75 -4.13 22.68
N HIS A 524 26.39 -3.06 23.40
CA HIS A 524 27.13 -2.56 24.57
C HIS A 524 27.21 -3.58 25.73
N LEU A 525 26.36 -4.61 25.74
CA LEU A 525 26.41 -5.70 26.72
C LEU A 525 27.52 -6.72 26.42
N LEU A 526 28.05 -6.74 25.19
CA LEU A 526 29.18 -7.58 24.80
C LEU A 526 30.46 -7.08 25.47
N LYS A 527 31.25 -8.03 25.96
CA LYS A 527 32.52 -7.75 26.64
C LYS A 527 33.69 -8.31 25.83
N PRO A 528 34.85 -7.64 25.80
CA PRO A 528 36.05 -8.25 25.23
C PRO A 528 36.38 -9.54 25.98
N GLY A 529 36.72 -10.61 25.26
CA GLY A 529 36.92 -11.93 25.84
C GLY A 529 35.60 -12.68 26.10
N LYS A 530 35.45 -13.26 27.29
CA LYS A 530 34.37 -14.21 27.61
C LYS A 530 33.00 -13.52 27.71
N ASN A 531 32.02 -14.09 27.02
CA ASN A 531 30.60 -13.76 27.10
C ASN A 531 29.77 -15.05 27.32
N VAL A 532 28.53 -14.88 27.77
CA VAL A 532 27.55 -15.96 27.87
C VAL A 532 26.22 -15.50 27.30
N PHE A 533 25.73 -16.24 26.31
CA PHE A 533 24.35 -16.16 25.85
C PHE A 533 23.54 -17.26 26.54
N ALA A 534 22.42 -16.90 27.17
CA ALA A 534 21.64 -17.82 27.99
C ALA A 534 20.16 -17.79 27.57
N ILE A 535 19.51 -18.96 27.57
CA ILE A 535 18.12 -19.12 27.15
C ILE A 535 17.37 -19.94 28.19
N HIS A 536 16.25 -19.43 28.67
CA HIS A 536 15.22 -20.24 29.33
C HIS A 536 14.24 -20.70 28.25
N GLY A 537 14.41 -21.92 27.76
CA GLY A 537 13.45 -22.53 26.83
C GLY A 537 12.29 -23.15 27.59
N MET A 538 11.07 -22.97 27.10
CA MET A 538 9.84 -23.39 27.77
C MET A 538 8.97 -24.24 26.84
N ASN A 539 8.34 -25.25 27.44
CA ASN A 539 7.10 -25.85 26.98
C ASN A 539 5.92 -25.23 27.72
N ARG A 540 4.73 -25.38 27.17
CA ARG A 540 3.48 -25.02 27.85
C ARG A 540 3.25 -25.81 29.14
N SER A 541 3.77 -27.04 29.22
CA SER A 541 3.68 -27.88 30.42
C SER A 541 4.81 -28.90 30.47
N ALA A 542 5.15 -29.36 31.68
CA ALA A 542 6.11 -30.46 31.88
C ALA A 542 5.70 -31.76 31.16
N SER A 543 4.40 -31.98 30.93
CA SER A 543 3.90 -33.15 30.19
C SER A 543 3.94 -33.02 28.67
N GLY A 544 4.63 -32.01 28.13
CA GLY A 544 4.86 -31.81 26.70
C GLY A 544 5.41 -33.07 26.00
N ASN A 545 5.10 -33.23 24.72
CA ASN A 545 5.51 -34.41 23.95
C ASN A 545 6.83 -34.19 23.19
N ASP A 546 7.23 -32.95 23.04
CA ASP A 546 8.40 -32.45 22.34
C ASP A 546 8.93 -31.19 23.04
N PHE A 547 10.18 -30.82 22.73
CA PHE A 547 10.86 -29.60 23.17
C PHE A 547 12.03 -29.34 22.21
N MET A 548 12.26 -28.09 21.81
CA MET A 548 13.41 -27.71 20.99
C MET A 548 13.79 -26.25 21.25
N ILE A 549 15.09 -26.00 21.37
CA ILE A 549 15.72 -24.68 21.31
C ILE A 549 16.99 -24.82 20.48
N ALA A 550 17.04 -24.24 19.28
CA ALA A 550 18.20 -24.28 18.39
C ALA A 550 18.58 -22.84 17.96
N PRO A 551 19.54 -22.21 18.68
CA PRO A 551 19.84 -20.78 18.53
C PRO A 551 21.05 -20.50 17.62
N MET A 552 21.04 -19.33 16.98
CA MET A 552 22.18 -18.68 16.34
C MET A 552 22.18 -17.19 16.70
N LEU A 553 23.20 -16.74 17.45
CA LEU A 553 23.39 -15.34 17.82
C LEU A 553 24.43 -14.71 16.90
N PHE A 554 24.12 -13.56 16.31
CA PHE A 554 25.03 -12.83 15.41
C PHE A 554 24.85 -11.32 15.53
N GLY A 555 25.90 -10.57 15.19
CA GLY A 555 25.90 -9.12 15.14
C GLY A 555 26.08 -8.61 13.72
N GLU A 556 25.54 -7.43 13.43
CA GLU A 556 25.72 -6.75 12.14
C GLU A 556 26.31 -5.37 12.36
N SER A 557 27.26 -4.99 11.51
CA SER A 557 27.84 -3.64 11.44
C SER A 557 27.65 -3.03 10.07
N VAL A 558 27.34 -1.74 10.04
CA VAL A 558 27.00 -0.92 8.89
C VAL A 558 28.10 0.13 8.74
N GLU A 559 28.97 -0.04 7.75
CA GLU A 559 30.00 0.96 7.46
C GLU A 559 29.39 2.15 6.70
N VAL A 560 29.01 3.23 7.41
CA VAL A 560 28.55 4.49 6.79
C VAL A 560 29.76 5.35 6.44
N ARG A 561 30.06 5.51 5.15
CA ARG A 561 31.09 6.47 4.70
C ARG A 561 30.48 7.87 4.56
N GLU A 562 31.22 8.91 4.93
CA GLU A 562 30.94 10.25 4.40
C GLU A 562 30.96 10.16 2.87
N THR A 563 29.85 10.48 2.23
CA THR A 563 29.67 10.39 0.78
C THR A 563 30.62 11.33 0.05
N PRO A 564 31.63 10.83 -0.68
CA PRO A 564 32.32 11.67 -1.64
C PRO A 564 31.34 12.13 -2.73
N ASP A 565 31.46 13.39 -3.17
CA ASP A 565 30.64 13.91 -4.27
C ASP A 565 30.86 13.05 -5.53
N ILE A 566 29.76 12.64 -6.17
CA ILE A 566 29.79 11.94 -7.46
C ILE A 566 29.98 13.00 -8.55
N VAL A 567 31.02 12.90 -9.37
CA VAL A 567 31.27 13.87 -10.44
C VAL A 567 30.89 13.25 -11.79
N VAL A 568 30.04 13.93 -12.56
CA VAL A 568 29.60 13.53 -13.90
C VAL A 568 29.70 14.68 -14.89
N GLU A 569 29.74 14.38 -16.18
CA GLU A 569 29.77 15.39 -17.25
C GLU A 569 28.39 15.57 -17.92
N ASP A 570 27.37 14.86 -17.43
CA ASP A 570 26.02 14.79 -18.00
C ASP A 570 25.04 15.67 -17.20
N SER A 571 23.92 16.05 -17.83
CA SER A 571 22.79 16.76 -17.18
C SER A 571 21.79 15.83 -16.50
N THR A 572 22.07 14.52 -16.49
CA THR A 572 21.26 13.52 -15.77
C THR A 572 22.17 12.52 -15.07
N TYR A 573 21.66 11.89 -14.02
CA TYR A 573 22.32 10.79 -13.31
C TYR A 573 21.39 9.59 -13.19
N ALA A 574 21.81 8.47 -13.76
CA ALA A 574 21.16 7.19 -13.53
C ALA A 574 21.50 6.68 -12.13
N ILE A 575 20.52 6.70 -11.25
CA ILE A 575 20.61 6.11 -9.92
C ILE A 575 19.88 4.76 -9.91
N SER A 576 20.38 3.82 -9.13
CA SER A 576 19.71 2.55 -8.89
C SER A 576 19.78 2.19 -7.42
N GLY A 577 19.13 1.11 -7.02
CA GLY A 577 19.14 0.68 -5.63
C GLY A 577 18.32 -0.56 -5.39
N ARG A 578 18.15 -0.86 -4.11
CA ARG A 578 17.32 -1.93 -3.60
C ARG A 578 16.33 -1.39 -2.58
N ALA A 579 15.14 -1.95 -2.56
CA ALA A 579 14.08 -1.59 -1.64
C ALA A 579 13.19 -2.82 -1.46
N TRP A 580 12.82 -3.14 -0.23
CA TRP A 580 11.89 -4.24 0.00
C TRP A 580 10.46 -3.83 -0.38
N ILE A 581 9.59 -4.83 -0.48
CA ILE A 581 8.20 -4.69 -0.98
C ILE A 581 7.30 -3.90 -0.03
N ASP A 582 7.77 -3.55 1.17
CA ASP A 582 7.09 -2.64 2.09
C ASP A 582 7.24 -1.15 1.70
N ILE A 583 8.15 -0.84 0.78
CA ILE A 583 8.27 0.50 0.20
C ILE A 583 7.25 0.66 -0.93
N HIS A 584 6.30 1.56 -0.72
CA HIS A 584 5.27 1.89 -1.71
C HIS A 584 5.89 2.66 -2.88
N HIS A 585 6.56 3.78 -2.59
CA HIS A 585 7.22 4.62 -3.58
C HIS A 585 8.47 5.32 -3.02
N LEU A 586 9.26 5.87 -3.93
CA LEU A 586 10.39 6.72 -3.62
C LEU A 586 10.04 8.16 -4.00
N GLN A 587 10.57 9.12 -3.26
CA GLN A 587 10.39 10.55 -3.54
C GLN A 587 11.68 11.32 -3.25
N LEU A 588 11.83 12.48 -3.88
CA LEU A 588 12.86 13.44 -3.47
C LEU A 588 12.27 14.37 -2.41
N ARG A 589 12.98 14.55 -1.29
CA ARG A 589 12.52 15.42 -0.19
C ARG A 589 12.16 16.81 -0.72
N GLY A 590 10.96 17.26 -0.36
CA GLY A 590 10.45 18.58 -0.75
C GLY A 590 9.82 18.62 -2.15
N GLN A 591 9.69 17.48 -2.84
CA GLN A 591 8.84 17.33 -4.02
C GLN A 591 7.51 16.68 -3.62
N ASP A 592 6.41 17.19 -4.21
CA ASP A 592 5.06 16.67 -3.98
C ASP A 592 4.75 15.41 -4.80
N GLU A 593 5.54 15.12 -5.84
CA GLU A 593 5.37 13.96 -6.71
C GLU A 593 6.38 12.85 -6.39
N ALA A 594 5.90 11.61 -6.49
CA ALA A 594 6.76 10.43 -6.41
C ALA A 594 7.77 10.41 -7.56
N LEU A 595 8.99 9.96 -7.26
CA LEU A 595 10.04 9.78 -8.26
C LEU A 595 9.60 8.73 -9.29
N LYS A 596 9.82 9.02 -10.57
CA LYS A 596 9.59 8.06 -11.67
C LYS A 596 10.67 6.98 -11.61
N VAL A 597 10.29 5.80 -11.14
CA VAL A 597 11.20 4.66 -10.91
C VAL A 597 10.82 3.48 -11.80
N LYS A 598 11.80 2.90 -12.49
CA LYS A 598 11.71 1.61 -13.16
C LYS A 598 12.14 0.50 -12.20
N TRP A 599 11.29 -0.50 -12.03
CA TRP A 599 11.57 -1.67 -11.20
C TRP A 599 12.00 -2.82 -12.09
N ASN A 600 13.22 -3.29 -11.87
CA ASN A 600 13.83 -4.36 -12.68
C ASN A 600 13.38 -5.74 -12.19
N ASP A 601 13.18 -5.86 -10.87
CA ASP A 601 12.52 -6.99 -10.21
C ASP A 601 11.68 -6.48 -9.03
N THR A 602 11.28 -7.35 -8.11
CA THR A 602 10.47 -6.98 -6.94
C THR A 602 11.21 -6.15 -5.89
N THR A 603 12.53 -5.98 -6.04
CA THR A 603 13.41 -5.31 -5.08
C THR A 603 14.37 -4.30 -5.71
N GLU A 604 14.83 -4.54 -6.93
CA GLU A 604 15.78 -3.69 -7.63
C GLU A 604 15.07 -2.59 -8.41
N TRP A 605 15.56 -1.38 -8.23
CA TRP A 605 14.99 -0.19 -8.87
C TRP A 605 16.06 0.67 -9.52
N SER A 606 15.62 1.47 -10.49
CA SER A 606 16.42 2.50 -11.15
C SER A 606 15.58 3.73 -11.47
N ALA A 607 16.21 4.89 -11.44
CA ALA A 607 15.59 6.17 -11.78
C ALA A 607 16.62 7.09 -12.41
N GLU A 608 16.13 8.13 -13.08
CA GLU A 608 16.97 9.20 -13.63
C GLU A 608 16.75 10.47 -12.80
N LEU A 609 17.84 11.05 -12.30
CA LEU A 609 17.83 12.33 -11.62
C LEU A 609 18.27 13.41 -12.60
N ASN A 610 17.46 14.44 -12.77
CA ASN A 610 17.84 15.62 -13.54
C ASN A 610 18.83 16.45 -12.72
N LEU A 611 19.96 16.81 -13.32
CA LEU A 611 21.03 17.56 -12.68
C LEU A 611 21.10 18.98 -13.24
N ARG A 612 21.26 19.93 -12.34
CA ARG A 612 21.75 21.26 -12.69
C ARG A 612 23.28 21.21 -12.84
N PRO A 613 23.87 22.07 -13.67
CA PRO A 613 25.31 22.26 -13.65
C PRO A 613 25.80 22.67 -12.25
N GLY A 614 26.98 22.22 -11.85
CA GLY A 614 27.49 22.41 -10.50
C GLY A 614 26.97 21.35 -9.51
N ARG A 615 26.92 21.70 -8.22
CA ARG A 615 26.59 20.76 -7.14
C ARG A 615 25.08 20.60 -6.97
N ASN A 616 24.61 19.36 -7.01
CA ASN A 616 23.24 18.95 -6.75
C ASN A 616 23.20 18.15 -5.45
N GLU A 617 22.32 18.56 -4.54
CA GLU A 617 22.11 17.88 -3.26
C GLU A 617 20.68 17.32 -3.23
N PHE A 618 20.56 16.00 -3.28
CA PHE A 618 19.28 15.29 -3.20
C PHE A 618 19.16 14.58 -1.85
N VAL A 619 17.93 14.43 -1.37
CA VAL A 619 17.61 13.46 -0.31
C VAL A 619 16.52 12.56 -0.85
N LEU A 620 16.86 11.31 -1.08
CA LEU A 620 15.93 10.30 -1.55
C LEU A 620 15.24 9.65 -0.35
N GLU A 621 13.91 9.68 -0.33
CA GLU A 621 13.09 9.14 0.74
C GLU A 621 12.33 7.90 0.26
N ALA A 622 12.36 6.84 1.06
CA ALA A 622 11.56 5.65 0.87
C ALA A 622 10.31 5.74 1.74
N VAL A 623 9.14 5.67 1.12
CA VAL A 623 7.84 5.86 1.78
C VAL A 623 7.06 4.55 1.80
N ASP A 624 6.55 4.17 2.97
CA ASP A 624 5.74 2.97 3.15
C ASP A 624 4.29 3.14 2.64
N PHE A 625 3.50 2.07 2.71
CA PHE A 625 2.07 2.08 2.32
C PHE A 625 1.17 2.90 3.25
N ASN A 626 1.68 3.32 4.41
CA ASN A 626 0.99 4.20 5.35
C ASN A 626 1.37 5.68 5.17
N GLY A 627 2.23 5.99 4.18
CA GLY A 627 2.69 7.35 3.91
C GLY A 627 3.83 7.82 4.82
N ASN A 628 4.45 6.94 5.60
CA ASN A 628 5.57 7.29 6.46
C ASN A 628 6.89 7.17 5.70
N VAL A 629 7.78 8.14 5.88
CA VAL A 629 9.17 8.02 5.46
C VAL A 629 9.88 7.04 6.38
N VAL A 630 10.27 5.86 5.86
CA VAL A 630 10.93 4.79 6.64
C VAL A 630 12.44 4.75 6.43
N SER A 631 12.94 5.36 5.36
CA SER A 631 14.37 5.58 5.15
C SER A 631 14.61 6.85 4.34
N SER A 632 15.77 7.49 4.53
CA SER A 632 16.20 8.64 3.75
C SER A 632 17.70 8.59 3.50
N GLU A 633 18.12 8.77 2.25
CA GLU A 633 19.52 8.75 1.84
C GLU A 633 19.92 10.06 1.13
N PRO A 634 20.93 10.79 1.64
CA PRO A 634 21.46 11.96 0.96
C PRO A 634 22.38 11.56 -0.21
N ILE A 635 22.30 12.30 -1.31
CA ILE A 635 23.03 12.04 -2.55
C ILE A 635 23.57 13.36 -3.08
N ASN A 636 24.89 13.46 -3.21
CA ASN A 636 25.56 14.66 -3.69
C ASN A 636 26.22 14.37 -5.05
N ILE A 637 25.79 15.08 -6.09
CA ILE A 637 26.26 14.91 -7.46
C ILE A 637 26.71 16.26 -8.01
N VAL A 638 27.95 16.35 -8.47
CA VAL A 638 28.48 17.51 -9.19
C VAL A 638 28.42 17.22 -10.69
N SER A 639 27.62 18.00 -11.42
CA SER A 639 27.61 17.98 -12.88
C SER A 639 28.59 19.02 -13.43
N ASN A 640 29.56 18.57 -14.21
CA ASN A 640 30.49 19.41 -14.97
C ASN A 640 29.99 19.70 -16.39
N VAL A 641 28.70 19.44 -16.68
CA VAL A 641 28.15 19.66 -18.02
C VAL A 641 28.46 21.08 -18.48
N GLN A 642 29.02 21.20 -19.68
CA GLN A 642 29.43 22.50 -20.20
C GLN A 642 28.18 23.32 -20.55
N ILE A 643 28.04 24.48 -19.92
CA ILE A 643 26.95 25.43 -20.15
C ILE A 643 27.35 26.33 -21.31
N ASP A 644 26.50 26.40 -22.33
CA ASP A 644 26.67 27.31 -23.46
C ASP A 644 25.95 28.62 -23.17
N ALA A 645 26.52 29.41 -22.25
CA ALA A 645 25.94 30.67 -21.77
C ALA A 645 26.39 31.90 -22.60
N ASP A 646 27.29 31.69 -23.56
CA ASP A 646 27.75 32.71 -24.51
C ASP A 646 26.82 32.67 -25.74
N LEU A 647 25.67 33.35 -25.64
CA LEU A 647 24.61 33.26 -26.63
C LEU A 647 24.94 34.00 -27.94
N ASN A 648 26.03 34.77 -27.95
CA ASN A 648 26.48 35.53 -29.11
C ASN A 648 27.82 35.04 -29.71
N ASP A 649 28.41 33.97 -29.16
CA ASP A 649 29.68 33.35 -29.57
C ASP A 649 30.88 34.33 -29.56
N ASP A 650 30.88 35.37 -28.70
CA ASP A 650 31.98 36.34 -28.63
C ASP A 650 33.12 35.94 -27.68
N GLY A 651 32.93 34.84 -26.94
CA GLY A 651 33.85 34.26 -25.98
C GLY A 651 33.72 34.82 -24.57
N ILE A 652 32.71 35.66 -24.28
CA ILE A 652 32.53 36.37 -23.00
C ILE A 652 31.06 36.36 -22.60
N VAL A 653 30.71 35.60 -21.55
CA VAL A 653 29.38 35.68 -20.93
C VAL A 653 29.25 37.02 -20.17
N ASN A 654 28.33 37.88 -20.59
CA ASN A 654 28.12 39.20 -20.03
C ASN A 654 26.65 39.66 -20.12
N VAL A 655 26.37 40.94 -19.84
CA VAL A 655 25.00 41.50 -19.84
C VAL A 655 24.28 41.32 -21.18
N VAL A 656 25.01 41.29 -22.31
CA VAL A 656 24.44 41.03 -23.63
C VAL A 656 23.82 39.63 -23.69
N ASP A 657 24.44 38.64 -23.07
CA ASP A 657 23.89 37.27 -23.01
C ASP A 657 22.66 37.18 -22.10
N VAL A 658 22.61 37.99 -21.05
CA VAL A 658 21.43 38.12 -20.18
C VAL A 658 20.24 38.65 -20.99
N ASP A 659 20.45 39.72 -21.76
CA ASP A 659 19.42 40.31 -22.62
C ASP A 659 18.98 39.35 -23.74
N LEU A 660 19.92 38.61 -24.32
CA LEU A 660 19.64 37.59 -25.34
C LEU A 660 18.84 36.43 -24.75
N LEU A 661 19.15 35.99 -23.53
CA LEU A 661 18.43 34.93 -22.85
C LEU A 661 17.00 35.37 -22.52
N ALA A 662 16.82 36.57 -21.96
CA ALA A 662 15.50 37.14 -21.66
C ALA A 662 14.64 37.24 -22.94
N ALA A 663 15.22 37.72 -24.04
CA ALA A 663 14.55 37.76 -25.34
C ALA A 663 14.18 36.36 -25.86
N ALA A 664 15.07 35.37 -25.72
CA ALA A 664 14.85 33.99 -26.15
C ALA A 664 13.76 33.29 -25.31
N ILE A 665 13.68 33.56 -24.00
CA ILE A 665 12.61 33.09 -23.12
C ILE A 665 11.25 33.65 -23.59
N ARG A 666 11.16 34.97 -23.84
CA ARG A 666 9.94 35.61 -24.37
C ARG A 666 9.55 35.06 -25.74
N GLY A 667 10.54 34.71 -26.56
CA GLY A 667 10.38 34.09 -27.88
C GLY A 667 10.05 32.60 -27.85
N GLN A 668 10.10 31.95 -26.68
CA GLN A 668 9.99 30.49 -26.51
C GLN A 668 10.98 29.71 -27.38
N GLU A 669 12.21 30.22 -27.50
CA GLU A 669 13.24 29.59 -28.31
C GLU A 669 13.88 28.42 -27.55
N SER A 670 14.25 27.35 -28.27
CA SER A 670 14.85 26.15 -27.65
C SER A 670 16.22 26.39 -27.03
N ILE A 671 16.90 27.49 -27.39
CA ILE A 671 18.20 27.89 -26.83
C ILE A 671 18.07 28.51 -25.43
N ALA A 672 16.85 28.85 -25.01
CA ALA A 672 16.59 29.56 -23.76
C ALA A 672 16.51 28.64 -22.53
N ASP A 673 16.43 27.32 -22.71
CA ASP A 673 16.46 26.33 -21.62
C ASP A 673 17.92 26.07 -21.17
N LEU A 674 18.52 27.09 -20.54
CA LEU A 674 19.91 27.08 -20.11
C LEU A 674 20.15 26.15 -18.91
N ASN A 675 19.16 26.04 -18.01
CA ASN A 675 19.24 25.15 -16.85
C ASN A 675 18.84 23.69 -17.19
N ARG A 676 18.38 23.44 -18.42
CA ARG A 676 18.01 22.14 -18.99
C ARG A 676 16.89 21.43 -18.24
N ASP A 677 15.95 22.17 -17.67
CA ASP A 677 14.75 21.62 -17.02
C ASP A 677 13.62 21.30 -18.01
N SER A 678 13.89 21.41 -19.32
CA SER A 678 12.95 21.23 -20.43
C SER A 678 11.89 22.33 -20.53
N VAL A 679 12.04 23.43 -19.78
CA VAL A 679 11.10 24.55 -19.77
C VAL A 679 11.87 25.87 -19.80
N ALA A 680 11.97 26.51 -20.97
CA ALA A 680 12.52 27.87 -21.07
C ALA A 680 11.64 28.89 -20.31
N ASN A 681 12.10 29.37 -19.16
CA ASN A 681 11.38 30.31 -18.30
C ASN A 681 12.35 31.18 -17.46
N VAL A 682 11.81 32.02 -16.58
CA VAL A 682 12.62 32.93 -15.72
C VAL A 682 13.67 32.18 -14.86
N ARG A 683 13.49 30.89 -14.59
CA ARG A 683 14.48 30.06 -13.90
C ARG A 683 15.77 29.89 -14.70
N ASP A 684 15.73 29.97 -16.03
CA ASP A 684 16.93 29.98 -16.87
C ASP A 684 17.68 31.29 -16.72
N LEU A 685 16.96 32.41 -16.64
CA LEU A 685 17.55 33.73 -16.38
C LEU A 685 18.22 33.75 -15.00
N HIS A 686 17.54 33.26 -13.97
CA HIS A 686 18.13 33.09 -12.64
C HIS A 686 19.40 32.24 -12.67
N PHE A 687 19.38 31.13 -13.43
CA PHE A 687 20.52 30.24 -13.56
C PHE A 687 21.73 30.93 -14.23
N LEU A 688 21.51 31.71 -15.28
CA LEU A 688 22.57 32.51 -15.90
C LEU A 688 23.18 33.52 -14.90
N ILE A 689 22.35 34.20 -14.11
CA ILE A 689 22.80 35.24 -13.19
C ILE A 689 23.52 34.66 -11.95
N GLU A 690 22.90 33.67 -11.29
CA GLU A 690 23.36 33.18 -10.00
C GLU A 690 24.40 32.07 -10.13
N ASP A 691 24.22 31.14 -11.08
CA ASP A 691 25.06 29.94 -11.20
C ASP A 691 26.20 30.10 -12.23
N VAL A 692 25.98 30.84 -13.33
CA VAL A 692 27.00 31.06 -14.37
C VAL A 692 27.83 32.32 -14.11
N LEU A 693 27.17 33.47 -13.97
CA LEU A 693 27.84 34.77 -13.74
C LEU A 693 28.28 34.94 -12.28
N GLY A 694 27.70 34.18 -11.35
CA GLY A 694 28.10 34.18 -9.94
C GLY A 694 27.73 35.48 -9.22
N THR A 695 26.65 36.14 -9.64
CA THR A 695 26.12 37.35 -8.99
C THR A 695 24.68 37.13 -8.51
N THR A 696 23.89 38.18 -8.35
CA THR A 696 22.53 38.15 -7.81
C THR A 696 21.58 38.99 -8.65
N MET A 697 20.29 38.63 -8.60
CA MET A 697 19.24 39.47 -9.17
C MET A 697 19.30 40.89 -8.60
N GLY A 698 19.27 41.88 -9.49
CA GLY A 698 19.37 43.30 -9.13
C GLY A 698 20.76 43.92 -9.36
N ASP A 699 21.81 43.11 -9.56
CA ASP A 699 23.13 43.60 -9.96
C ASP A 699 23.10 44.00 -11.45
N ALA A 700 22.74 45.25 -11.71
CA ALA A 700 22.52 45.79 -13.06
C ALA A 700 23.83 45.99 -13.84
N ASN A 701 24.97 46.06 -13.14
CA ASN A 701 26.28 46.26 -13.76
C ASN A 701 27.18 45.01 -13.77
N LEU A 702 26.69 43.92 -13.15
CA LEU A 702 27.36 42.62 -13.02
C LEU A 702 28.72 42.71 -12.32
N ASP A 703 28.89 43.63 -11.36
CA ASP A 703 30.13 43.76 -10.56
C ASP A 703 30.22 42.77 -9.39
N GLY A 704 29.20 41.93 -9.21
CA GLY A 704 29.09 40.92 -8.17
C GLY A 704 28.35 41.41 -6.93
N ARG A 705 27.74 42.61 -6.95
CA ARG A 705 27.06 43.20 -5.80
C ARG A 705 25.80 43.94 -6.24
N PHE A 706 24.68 43.64 -5.58
CA PHE A 706 23.48 44.46 -5.68
C PHE A 706 23.51 45.57 -4.62
N ASP A 707 23.81 46.80 -5.04
CA ASP A 707 23.90 47.96 -4.16
C ASP A 707 23.32 49.26 -4.76
N SER A 708 23.64 50.41 -4.12
CA SER A 708 23.12 51.70 -4.57
C SER A 708 23.59 52.12 -5.96
N SER A 709 24.71 51.59 -6.44
CA SER A 709 25.23 51.90 -7.76
C SER A 709 24.34 51.32 -8.87
N ASP A 710 23.82 50.10 -8.70
CA ASP A 710 22.84 49.50 -9.62
C ASP A 710 21.55 50.30 -9.66
N LEU A 711 21.05 50.69 -8.48
CA LEU A 711 19.83 51.48 -8.41
C LEU A 711 19.98 52.84 -9.08
N VAL A 712 21.13 53.50 -8.93
CA VAL A 712 21.39 54.77 -9.63
C VAL A 712 21.43 54.53 -11.13
N GLN A 713 22.10 53.47 -11.59
CA GLN A 713 22.20 53.13 -13.01
C GLN A 713 20.82 52.91 -13.65
N ILE A 714 19.98 52.03 -13.09
CA ILE A 714 18.67 51.72 -13.69
C ILE A 714 17.73 52.93 -13.67
N PHE A 715 17.82 53.81 -12.66
CA PHE A 715 17.02 55.04 -12.64
C PHE A 715 17.56 56.14 -13.57
N GLU A 716 18.83 56.09 -13.97
CA GLU A 716 19.36 56.99 -15.01
C GLU A 716 18.81 56.65 -16.40
N ALA A 717 18.38 55.41 -16.64
CA ALA A 717 17.72 54.99 -17.88
C ALA A 717 16.34 55.63 -18.07
N ASN A 718 15.68 56.02 -16.97
CA ASN A 718 14.36 56.67 -16.98
C ASN A 718 13.25 55.84 -17.65
N GLU A 719 13.29 54.53 -17.46
CA GLU A 719 12.32 53.57 -18.03
C GLU A 719 11.35 52.97 -17.00
N TYR A 720 11.58 53.25 -15.70
CA TYR A 720 10.71 52.77 -14.62
C TYR A 720 9.26 53.21 -14.81
N GLU A 721 8.35 52.26 -15.02
CA GLU A 721 6.91 52.47 -15.17
C GLU A 721 6.57 53.55 -16.23
N ASP A 722 7.33 53.62 -17.31
CA ASP A 722 7.19 54.66 -18.35
C ASP A 722 6.02 54.37 -19.34
N GLY A 723 5.51 53.14 -19.33
CA GLY A 723 4.40 52.67 -20.16
C GLY A 723 4.79 52.37 -21.62
N GLN A 724 6.07 52.29 -21.93
CA GLN A 724 6.58 51.78 -23.21
C GLN A 724 6.85 50.27 -23.05
N PRO A 725 6.27 49.40 -23.91
CA PRO A 725 6.50 47.97 -23.82
C PRO A 725 7.76 47.53 -24.57
N GLY A 726 8.58 46.69 -23.94
CA GLY A 726 9.73 45.99 -24.51
C GLY A 726 10.95 46.87 -24.77
N ASN A 727 11.13 47.98 -24.04
CA ASN A 727 12.28 48.87 -24.22
C ASN A 727 13.40 48.72 -23.18
N SER A 728 13.21 47.93 -22.13
CA SER A 728 14.21 47.79 -21.06
C SER A 728 15.09 46.56 -21.24
N THR A 729 16.39 46.76 -20.99
CA THR A 729 17.41 45.70 -20.84
C THR A 729 17.66 45.40 -19.36
N TRP A 730 18.44 44.35 -19.07
CA TRP A 730 18.89 44.04 -17.71
C TRP A 730 19.57 45.24 -17.03
N ALA A 731 20.45 45.92 -17.76
CA ALA A 731 21.19 47.09 -17.26
C ALA A 731 20.30 48.32 -17.01
N GLU A 732 19.07 48.31 -17.54
CA GLU A 732 18.07 49.37 -17.42
C GLU A 732 16.94 49.01 -16.44
N GLY A 733 16.92 47.77 -15.94
CA GLY A 733 16.06 47.32 -14.83
C GLY A 733 15.11 46.16 -15.14
N ASP A 734 15.17 45.53 -16.32
CA ASP A 734 14.39 44.30 -16.67
C ASP A 734 15.00 43.07 -15.98
N PHE A 735 14.68 42.87 -14.70
CA PHE A 735 15.24 41.78 -13.90
C PHE A 735 14.39 40.50 -13.95
N ASP A 736 13.11 40.58 -14.31
CA ASP A 736 12.29 39.39 -14.53
C ASP A 736 12.22 38.94 -16.01
N GLY A 737 12.82 39.72 -16.90
CA GLY A 737 13.03 39.37 -18.31
C GLY A 737 11.76 39.52 -19.14
N ASP A 738 10.78 40.32 -18.71
CA ASP A 738 9.55 40.59 -19.46
C ASP A 738 9.70 41.73 -20.50
N GLY A 739 10.81 42.46 -20.45
CA GLY A 739 11.18 43.53 -21.38
C GLY A 739 10.83 44.94 -20.89
N ASP A 740 10.27 45.07 -19.69
CA ASP A 740 9.79 46.32 -19.10
C ASP A 740 10.36 46.53 -17.70
N PHE A 741 10.93 47.70 -17.42
CA PHE A 741 11.33 48.02 -16.04
C PHE A 741 10.12 48.46 -15.19
N THR A 742 9.60 47.55 -14.37
CA THR A 742 8.42 47.78 -13.53
C THR A 742 8.67 47.53 -12.04
N THR A 743 7.62 47.70 -11.24
CA THR A 743 7.65 47.31 -9.83
C THR A 743 7.89 45.80 -9.64
N ARG A 744 7.58 44.94 -10.61
CA ARG A 744 7.80 43.49 -10.51
C ARG A 744 9.28 43.15 -10.48
N ASP A 745 10.09 43.83 -11.28
CA ASP A 745 11.55 43.69 -11.33
C ASP A 745 12.19 44.02 -10.00
N PHE A 746 11.70 45.08 -9.35
CA PHE A 746 12.12 45.40 -7.99
C PHE A 746 11.78 44.29 -7.01
N VAL A 747 10.58 43.70 -7.09
CA VAL A 747 10.23 42.57 -6.23
C VAL A 747 11.17 41.39 -6.51
N THR A 748 11.43 41.07 -7.77
CA THR A 748 12.37 40.00 -8.19
C THR A 748 13.77 40.23 -7.63
N ALA A 749 14.34 41.42 -7.82
CA ALA A 749 15.67 41.78 -7.32
C ALA A 749 15.76 41.77 -5.79
N PHE A 750 14.75 42.27 -5.06
CA PHE A 750 14.79 42.30 -3.60
C PHE A 750 14.41 40.96 -2.95
N MET A 751 13.66 40.09 -3.62
CA MET A 751 13.36 38.74 -3.15
C MET A 751 14.61 37.86 -3.07
N SER A 752 15.67 38.15 -3.82
CA SER A 752 16.97 37.47 -3.69
C SER A 752 17.65 37.71 -2.32
N GLY A 753 17.28 38.79 -1.63
CA GLY A 753 17.79 39.16 -0.32
C GLY A 753 19.24 39.69 -0.31
N ALA A 754 19.78 40.09 -1.47
CA ALA A 754 21.18 40.44 -1.63
C ALA A 754 21.51 41.94 -1.48
N TYR A 755 20.52 42.83 -1.45
CA TYR A 755 20.76 44.27 -1.37
C TYR A 755 21.57 44.68 -0.12
N GLN A 756 22.78 45.22 -0.33
CA GLN A 756 23.76 45.57 0.71
C GLN A 756 24.29 44.39 1.56
N GLY A 757 24.07 43.14 1.16
CA GLY A 757 24.72 41.94 1.72
C GLY A 757 26.01 41.62 0.95
N GLY A 758 27.16 41.57 1.63
CA GLY A 758 28.48 41.45 0.99
C GLY A 758 28.72 40.19 0.15
N GLU A 759 29.78 40.26 -0.68
CA GLU A 759 30.27 39.26 -1.66
C GLU A 759 29.72 37.83 -1.54
N ILE A 760 29.22 37.30 -2.66
CA ILE A 760 28.81 35.89 -2.85
C ILE A 760 30.06 34.99 -2.95
N GLY A 761 30.97 35.13 -1.98
CA GLY A 761 32.23 34.42 -1.86
C GLY A 761 32.38 33.75 -0.50
N ALA A 762 31.29 33.29 0.13
CA ALA A 762 31.30 32.36 1.27
C ALA A 762 29.85 32.02 1.74
N LYS A 763 29.07 31.27 0.96
CA LYS A 763 27.89 30.55 1.49
C LYS A 763 28.13 29.04 1.49
N MET A 764 29.21 28.66 2.15
CA MET A 764 29.37 27.34 2.74
C MET A 764 29.56 27.57 4.25
N LYS A 765 28.61 27.09 5.07
CA LYS A 765 28.50 27.13 6.56
C LYS A 765 27.76 28.30 7.22
N ALA A 766 26.45 28.13 7.39
CA ALA A 766 25.71 28.20 8.68
C ALA A 766 24.20 28.04 8.36
N ARG A 767 23.64 26.83 8.45
CA ARG A 767 22.92 26.25 9.61
C ARG A 767 21.68 27.04 10.07
N ASP A 768 20.56 26.31 10.01
CA ASP A 768 19.47 26.24 10.98
C ASP A 768 18.76 27.54 11.37
N GLY A 769 17.51 27.65 10.92
CA GLY A 769 16.50 28.42 11.64
C GLY A 769 15.42 29.06 10.78
N VAL A 770 14.19 28.66 11.08
CA VAL A 770 12.91 29.32 10.76
C VAL A 770 12.23 28.83 9.49
N SER A 771 11.46 27.76 9.71
CA SER A 771 10.16 27.57 9.08
C SER A 771 9.31 28.85 9.25
N ALA A 772 8.89 29.45 8.14
CA ALA A 772 7.64 30.20 7.97
C ALA A 772 7.85 31.12 6.76
N PHE A 773 7.31 30.73 5.59
CA PHE A 773 6.72 31.63 4.58
C PHE A 773 6.30 30.79 3.35
N ALA A 774 5.44 29.80 3.59
CA ALA A 774 4.72 29.06 2.54
C ALA A 774 3.26 28.90 2.98
N ALA A 775 2.59 30.02 3.24
CA ALA A 775 1.17 30.06 3.55
C ALA A 775 0.62 31.49 3.38
N THR A 776 0.64 32.04 2.15
CA THR A 776 -0.21 33.20 1.77
C THR A 776 -0.24 33.41 0.25
N ARG A 777 -0.51 32.37 -0.55
CA ARG A 777 -0.74 32.53 -2.00
C ARG A 777 -2.08 31.97 -2.53
N ASP A 778 -3.06 31.75 -1.65
CA ASP A 778 -4.40 31.24 -2.00
C ASP A 778 -5.57 32.03 -1.37
N LEU A 779 -5.48 33.35 -1.29
CA LEU A 779 -6.62 34.17 -0.86
C LEU A 779 -6.65 35.48 -1.65
N LEU A 780 -7.09 35.44 -2.91
CA LEU A 780 -7.61 36.62 -3.62
C LEU A 780 -8.29 36.36 -4.97
N PHE A 781 -9.10 35.31 -5.12
CA PHE A 781 -10.18 35.30 -6.13
C PHE A 781 -11.39 34.53 -5.62
N ALA A 782 -12.21 35.20 -4.82
CA ALA A 782 -13.58 34.78 -4.51
C ALA A 782 -14.48 35.99 -4.80
N ASP A 783 -15.25 35.92 -5.89
CA ASP A 783 -16.67 36.26 -6.02
C ASP A 783 -17.03 36.30 -7.52
N ASP A 784 -17.86 35.36 -8.00
CA ASP A 784 -19.15 35.73 -8.59
C ASP A 784 -19.99 34.51 -9.03
N SER A 785 -21.24 34.48 -8.53
CA SER A 785 -22.47 33.86 -9.09
C SER A 785 -22.52 32.34 -9.33
N ARG A 786 -23.26 31.57 -8.52
CA ARG A 786 -24.70 31.21 -8.71
C ARG A 786 -25.06 30.77 -10.14
N ASP A 787 -25.35 29.49 -10.31
CA ASP A 787 -26.71 29.05 -10.65
C ASP A 787 -26.94 27.54 -10.38
N TRP A 788 -28.18 27.25 -9.97
CA TRP A 788 -28.73 25.95 -9.62
C TRP A 788 -29.57 25.40 -10.79
N LEU A 789 -29.79 24.06 -10.79
CA LEU A 789 -30.78 23.26 -11.54
C LEU A 789 -30.36 22.72 -12.93
N ASP A 790 -30.08 21.42 -13.03
CA ASP A 790 -31.05 20.38 -13.47
C ASP A 790 -30.55 18.96 -13.19
#